data_AF-A0A842CXG8-F1
#
_entry.id   AF-A0A842CXG8-F1
#
_cell.length_a   1.000
_cell.length_b   1.000
_cell.length_c   1.000
_cell.angle_alpha   90.00
_cell.angle_beta   90.00
_cell.angle_gamma   90.00
#
_symmetry.space_group_name_H-M   'P 1'
#
loop_
_entity.id
_entity.type
_entity.pdbx_description
1 polymer ?
#
loop_
_entity_poly.entity_id
_entity_poly.type
_entity_poly.pdbx_seq_one_letter_code
_entity_poly.pdbx_strand_id
1 'polypeptide(L)'
;MRRSVKFVILGIISALFISAVFPFQSTSKAAAVNTYYYALNDINLRSKRDFSGNVVVKVPKNDKMTVVDGSQDTNGWVQISYKGKTGYMKLNYMTMLNPKLSYSELYAPSAINLRESRSFSATTVLTIPKNKPLYVEDNTQDTQGWVRIVYAGKTGYMKKMYLADTDPTKTYGEYYAPSVINLRLARTFDSDITYTIPKGKKLLVEDKSTDANGWAKVLYQGKTGFMKMNYFSLTDPSKGYGIYYAPSTINLRSGRSFDTAIIASIPQNSSFNVEDGSADANGWVKIIITGGKVGYMKETYLSTFNPTQNYSEFYSMGGINLRGERNFSSSTVIQIPLKTKLYVENGSRDLDGWVKIAYKGRIGYMKDVYITPKNPSAIYVVKYAASDINLRQSRTYASSTVVTIPSGAKVEVENGSIDANNWVKIIYSGTVGYMNQAYLSNTAYQPIKQNYKTTSYISTYSSALSKLMDGNPQTDKKPTNAYISEASIRITGTNTGVALNANGQVRNTASSTGFVLGKLKSAEPITILNTIMDSEGTKWYKFNFNRQWFNASQSDTTYYLNPNNFSKNTPAYLQFLVLSKPTNVDINEVNQKILNGKGILADKGASFNQAAVLSNVNEIYLISHALLESGNGSSQLANGVIVSSVGGLPVTPKKVYNMYGIGAIDSNPLVGGSEYAYKQGWDTPEKAIIGGAAFVAQNYISKGQDTLYKMRFNPANPGVHLYATDIGWALKQTTGMQKLYDQLSSYTQDFDIPKYK
;
A
#
# COMPACT_ATOMS: atom_id res chain seq x y z
N MET A 1 26.88 -54.15 60.34
CA MET A 1 26.90 -54.31 61.81
C MET A 1 25.53 -53.92 62.39
N ARG A 2 25.36 -53.99 63.72
CA ARG A 2 24.14 -53.68 64.52
C ARG A 2 23.51 -52.32 64.13
N ARG A 3 22.20 -52.02 64.28
CA ARG A 3 20.93 -52.72 64.68
C ARG A 3 19.78 -51.71 64.35
N SER A 4 18.51 -52.01 64.10
CA SER A 4 17.65 -53.23 64.14
C SER A 4 16.50 -53.04 63.10
N VAL A 5 16.09 -54.02 62.27
CA VAL A 5 15.07 -55.08 62.55
C VAL A 5 13.67 -54.50 62.87
N LYS A 6 12.54 -54.82 62.20
CA LYS A 6 12.09 -55.68 61.06
C LYS A 6 10.68 -55.14 60.62
N PHE A 7 9.92 -55.51 59.57
CA PHE A 7 9.95 -56.37 58.35
C PHE A 7 8.87 -55.77 57.36
N VAL A 8 8.72 -56.01 56.03
CA VAL A 8 8.62 -57.22 55.16
C VAL A 8 7.27 -57.96 55.34
N ILE A 9 6.41 -58.24 54.33
CA ILE A 9 6.53 -58.12 52.85
C ILE A 9 5.15 -57.97 52.12
N LEU A 10 5.11 -58.15 50.78
CA LEU A 10 3.99 -58.24 49.79
C LEU A 10 2.59 -58.67 50.32
N GLY A 11 1.46 -58.38 49.64
CA GLY A 11 1.26 -57.66 48.37
C GLY A 11 0.20 -58.31 47.44
N ILE A 12 -0.53 -57.48 46.67
CA ILE A 12 -1.45 -57.78 45.54
C ILE A 12 -2.61 -58.80 45.79
N ILE A 13 -3.86 -58.33 45.66
CA ILE A 13 -4.95 -58.85 44.77
C ILE A 13 -6.31 -58.25 45.20
N SER A 14 -7.23 -58.09 44.24
CA SER A 14 -8.56 -57.49 44.38
C SER A 14 -9.69 -58.52 44.44
N ALA A 15 -10.65 -58.39 45.37
CA ALA A 15 -12.05 -58.84 45.16
C ALA A 15 -13.07 -58.26 46.17
N LEU A 16 -14.20 -57.86 45.59
CA LEU A 16 -15.60 -57.66 46.05
C LEU A 16 -16.15 -58.37 47.33
N PHE A 17 -17.14 -57.70 47.95
CA PHE A 17 -18.27 -58.20 48.78
C PHE A 17 -17.97 -59.01 50.07
N ILE A 18 -18.67 -58.87 51.21
CA ILE A 18 -20.11 -58.65 51.43
C ILE A 18 -20.41 -57.84 52.73
N SER A 19 -21.67 -57.70 53.14
CA SER A 19 -22.19 -56.74 54.14
C SER A 19 -22.34 -57.23 55.60
N ALA A 20 -22.64 -56.26 56.49
CA ALA A 20 -23.37 -56.35 57.78
C ALA A 20 -22.53 -56.61 59.07
N VAL A 21 -22.57 -55.69 60.06
CA VAL A 21 -23.41 -55.73 61.31
C VAL A 21 -22.72 -56.50 62.46
N PHE A 22 -22.42 -55.98 63.66
CA PHE A 22 -22.39 -54.63 64.28
C PHE A 22 -21.34 -54.68 65.42
N PRO A 23 -20.93 -53.56 66.05
CA PRO A 23 -21.09 -53.51 67.51
C PRO A 23 -21.67 -52.19 68.05
N PHE A 24 -22.15 -52.22 69.29
CA PHE A 24 -22.80 -51.10 69.98
C PHE A 24 -21.86 -49.90 70.19
N GLN A 25 -22.42 -48.69 70.06
CA GLN A 25 -21.83 -47.46 70.61
C GLN A 25 -22.36 -47.20 72.02
N SER A 26 -21.49 -46.76 72.93
CA SER A 26 -21.92 -46.09 74.17
C SER A 26 -22.37 -44.66 73.85
N THR A 27 -23.46 -44.22 74.47
CA THR A 27 -24.15 -42.98 74.11
C THR A 27 -23.57 -41.76 74.84
N SER A 28 -22.71 -40.99 74.16
CA SER A 28 -22.50 -39.59 74.52
C SER A 28 -23.57 -38.71 73.86
N LYS A 29 -24.34 -37.98 74.70
CA LYS A 29 -25.51 -37.23 74.25
C LYS A 29 -25.08 -35.92 73.58
N ALA A 30 -25.05 -35.91 72.25
CA ALA A 30 -24.72 -34.71 71.47
C ALA A 30 -25.62 -33.52 71.90
N ALA A 31 -25.00 -32.39 72.22
CA ALA A 31 -25.73 -31.19 72.62
C ALA A 31 -26.56 -30.66 71.44
N ALA A 32 -27.84 -30.37 71.67
CA ALA A 32 -28.71 -29.79 70.65
C ALA A 32 -28.19 -28.40 70.26
N VAL A 33 -27.66 -28.27 69.03
CA VAL A 33 -26.99 -27.05 68.57
C VAL A 33 -28.04 -26.02 68.14
N ASN A 34 -28.48 -25.21 69.10
CA ASN A 34 -29.45 -24.13 68.87
C ASN A 34 -28.91 -23.08 67.88
N THR A 35 -29.75 -22.63 66.94
CA THR A 35 -29.43 -21.55 66.00
C THR A 35 -29.97 -20.20 66.50
N TYR A 36 -29.18 -19.13 66.36
CA TYR A 36 -29.56 -17.80 66.84
C TYR A 36 -30.35 -17.00 65.81
N TYR A 37 -31.41 -16.33 66.29
CA TYR A 37 -32.24 -15.42 65.53
C TYR A 37 -32.56 -14.15 66.34
N TYR A 38 -32.96 -13.08 65.64
CA TYR A 38 -33.37 -11.80 66.19
C TYR A 38 -34.75 -11.44 65.64
N ALA A 39 -35.65 -10.90 66.47
CA ALA A 39 -37.00 -10.55 66.04
C ALA A 39 -36.99 -9.25 65.18
N LEU A 40 -37.64 -9.27 64.01
CA LEU A 40 -37.70 -8.12 63.09
C LEU A 40 -38.65 -7.02 63.58
N ASN A 41 -39.64 -7.40 64.39
CA ASN A 41 -40.60 -6.55 65.08
C ASN A 41 -40.91 -7.19 66.45
N ASP A 42 -41.75 -6.54 67.26
CA ASP A 42 -42.31 -7.16 68.45
C ASP A 42 -43.12 -8.41 68.09
N ILE A 43 -42.78 -9.57 68.65
CA ILE A 43 -43.46 -10.85 68.39
C ILE A 43 -43.97 -11.51 69.67
N ASN A 44 -45.15 -12.13 69.58
CA ASN A 44 -45.77 -12.88 70.67
C ASN A 44 -45.61 -14.38 70.41
N LEU A 45 -44.75 -15.06 71.18
CA LEU A 45 -44.58 -16.51 71.07
C LEU A 45 -45.86 -17.21 71.56
N ARG A 46 -46.38 -18.14 70.76
CA ARG A 46 -47.66 -18.83 70.95
C ARG A 46 -47.45 -20.19 71.62
N SER A 47 -48.44 -20.67 72.36
CA SER A 47 -48.42 -22.02 72.96
C SER A 47 -48.68 -23.14 71.96
N LYS A 48 -49.13 -22.80 70.74
CA LYS A 48 -49.39 -23.71 69.61
C LYS A 48 -48.82 -23.12 68.31
N ARG A 49 -48.80 -23.91 67.24
CA ARG A 49 -48.29 -23.54 65.90
C ARG A 49 -49.35 -22.80 65.07
N ASP A 50 -50.01 -21.83 65.71
CA ASP A 50 -51.12 -21.06 65.17
C ASP A 50 -51.20 -19.69 65.88
N PHE A 51 -51.95 -18.75 65.30
CA PHE A 51 -52.11 -17.40 65.86
C PHE A 51 -53.17 -17.30 66.97
N SER A 52 -54.00 -18.33 67.18
CA SER A 52 -55.06 -18.35 68.21
C SER A 52 -54.58 -18.90 69.55
N GLY A 53 -53.44 -19.61 69.60
CA GLY A 53 -52.81 -20.08 70.82
C GLY A 53 -52.45 -18.95 71.79
N ASN A 54 -52.46 -19.26 73.09
CA ASN A 54 -52.15 -18.28 74.14
C ASN A 54 -50.72 -17.74 74.01
N VAL A 55 -50.50 -16.48 74.36
CA VAL A 55 -49.16 -15.87 74.35
C VAL A 55 -48.36 -16.35 75.57
N VAL A 56 -47.22 -16.99 75.32
CA VAL A 56 -46.32 -17.53 76.35
C VAL A 56 -45.35 -16.45 76.83
N VAL A 57 -44.84 -15.64 75.89
CA VAL A 57 -43.92 -14.51 76.11
C VAL A 57 -43.88 -13.59 74.88
N LYS A 58 -43.66 -12.29 75.10
CA LYS A 58 -43.35 -11.32 74.05
C LYS A 58 -41.83 -11.18 73.90
N VAL A 59 -41.31 -11.29 72.68
CA VAL A 59 -39.93 -10.94 72.31
C VAL A 59 -39.96 -9.53 71.70
N PRO A 60 -39.25 -8.55 72.26
CA PRO A 60 -39.14 -7.22 71.68
C PRO A 60 -38.45 -7.22 70.31
N LYS A 61 -38.71 -6.18 69.51
CA LYS A 61 -37.96 -5.90 68.29
C LYS A 61 -36.46 -5.87 68.55
N ASN A 62 -35.69 -6.54 67.69
CA ASN A 62 -34.24 -6.73 67.73
C ASN A 62 -33.69 -7.58 68.90
N ASP A 63 -34.53 -8.17 69.78
CA ASP A 63 -34.04 -9.05 70.85
C ASP A 63 -33.65 -10.44 70.30
N LYS A 64 -32.60 -11.04 70.88
CA LYS A 64 -32.04 -12.34 70.46
C LYS A 64 -32.78 -13.50 71.12
N MET A 65 -33.04 -14.55 70.33
CA MET A 65 -33.66 -15.80 70.74
C MET A 65 -32.97 -17.00 70.07
N THR A 66 -33.28 -18.22 70.52
CA THR A 66 -32.83 -19.47 69.88
C THR A 66 -34.00 -20.18 69.19
N VAL A 67 -33.79 -20.55 67.93
CA VAL A 67 -34.68 -21.46 67.19
C VAL A 67 -34.13 -22.88 67.36
N VAL A 68 -35.04 -23.85 67.55
CA VAL A 68 -34.70 -25.27 67.57
C VAL A 68 -34.50 -25.74 66.13
N ASP A 69 -33.29 -26.21 65.80
CA ASP A 69 -32.95 -26.72 64.47
C ASP A 69 -33.90 -27.84 64.03
N GLY A 70 -34.34 -27.82 62.78
CA GLY A 70 -35.31 -28.77 62.22
C GLY A 70 -36.77 -28.61 62.68
N SER A 71 -37.10 -27.68 63.59
CA SER A 71 -38.45 -27.53 64.14
C SER A 71 -39.47 -26.81 63.23
N GLN A 72 -39.13 -26.54 61.96
CA GLN A 72 -40.00 -25.82 61.04
C GLN A 72 -41.08 -26.75 60.46
N ASP A 73 -42.35 -26.34 60.53
CA ASP A 73 -43.44 -27.03 59.83
C ASP A 73 -43.75 -26.45 58.44
N THR A 74 -44.64 -27.13 57.72
CA THR A 74 -45.12 -26.74 56.37
C THR A 74 -45.74 -25.36 56.30
N ASN A 75 -46.22 -24.82 57.44
CA ASN A 75 -46.80 -23.48 57.54
C ASN A 75 -45.78 -22.40 57.96
N GLY A 76 -44.52 -22.78 58.17
CA GLY A 76 -43.41 -21.91 58.51
C GLY A 76 -43.28 -21.58 59.99
N TRP A 77 -43.99 -22.27 60.90
CA TRP A 77 -43.79 -22.10 62.34
C TRP A 77 -42.57 -22.87 62.81
N VAL A 78 -41.76 -22.23 63.65
CA VAL A 78 -40.61 -22.82 64.34
C VAL A 78 -40.82 -22.81 65.84
N GLN A 79 -40.17 -23.75 66.53
CA GLN A 79 -40.08 -23.76 67.99
C GLN A 79 -38.93 -22.85 68.45
N ILE A 80 -39.22 -21.99 69.41
CA ILE A 80 -38.35 -20.91 69.87
C ILE A 80 -38.20 -21.01 71.38
N SER A 81 -36.96 -20.87 71.87
CA SER A 81 -36.66 -20.62 73.27
C SER A 81 -36.17 -19.18 73.46
N TYR A 82 -36.74 -18.50 74.45
CA TYR A 82 -36.38 -17.12 74.80
C TYR A 82 -36.59 -16.90 76.30
N LYS A 83 -35.53 -16.44 76.98
CA LYS A 83 -35.49 -16.18 78.44
C LYS A 83 -36.10 -17.33 79.26
N GLY A 84 -35.75 -18.57 78.90
CA GLY A 84 -36.19 -19.81 79.57
C GLY A 84 -37.59 -20.32 79.20
N LYS A 85 -38.37 -19.57 78.41
CA LYS A 85 -39.70 -19.97 77.94
C LYS A 85 -39.65 -20.52 76.51
N THR A 86 -40.40 -21.59 76.27
CA THR A 86 -40.57 -22.20 74.94
C THR A 86 -41.93 -21.83 74.34
N GLY A 87 -41.97 -21.48 73.06
CA GLY A 87 -43.21 -21.25 72.30
C GLY A 87 -42.95 -21.28 70.79
N TYR A 88 -43.96 -20.93 70.00
CA TYR A 88 -43.89 -20.98 68.53
C TYR A 88 -44.11 -19.59 67.91
N MET A 89 -43.42 -19.31 66.81
CA MET A 89 -43.71 -18.18 65.91
C MET A 89 -43.30 -18.55 64.48
N LYS A 90 -43.84 -17.87 63.46
CA LYS A 90 -43.40 -18.04 62.07
C LYS A 90 -42.01 -17.45 61.82
N LEU A 91 -41.19 -18.18 61.06
CA LEU A 91 -39.80 -17.85 60.76
C LEU A 91 -39.63 -16.53 59.96
N ASN A 92 -40.67 -16.05 59.27
CA ASN A 92 -40.63 -14.80 58.51
C ASN A 92 -40.68 -13.53 59.38
N TYR A 93 -40.89 -13.63 60.71
CA TYR A 93 -40.83 -12.49 61.63
C TYR A 93 -39.45 -12.31 62.28
N MET A 94 -38.42 -13.02 61.82
CA MET A 94 -37.09 -13.04 62.43
C MET A 94 -35.97 -13.18 61.40
N THR A 95 -34.74 -12.85 61.81
CA THR A 95 -33.53 -12.88 60.97
C THR A 95 -32.35 -13.48 61.72
N MET A 96 -31.41 -14.10 61.01
CA MET A 96 -30.15 -14.61 61.56
C MET A 96 -29.12 -13.50 61.82
N LEU A 97 -29.30 -12.33 61.21
CA LEU A 97 -28.41 -11.17 61.32
C LEU A 97 -28.90 -10.23 62.42
N ASN A 98 -28.00 -9.68 63.24
CA ASN A 98 -28.38 -8.74 64.30
C ASN A 98 -28.84 -7.40 63.67
N PRO A 99 -30.09 -6.94 63.81
CA PRO A 99 -30.56 -5.70 63.17
C PRO A 99 -29.87 -4.43 63.68
N LYS A 100 -29.07 -4.51 64.75
CA LYS A 100 -28.26 -3.41 65.29
C LYS A 100 -26.84 -3.37 64.70
N LEU A 101 -26.47 -4.29 63.81
CA LEU A 101 -25.14 -4.39 63.21
C LEU A 101 -25.24 -4.37 61.67
N SER A 102 -24.21 -3.84 61.03
CA SER A 102 -24.07 -3.87 59.56
C SER A 102 -23.32 -5.11 59.12
N TYR A 103 -23.72 -5.65 57.97
CA TYR A 103 -23.11 -6.83 57.36
C TYR A 103 -22.81 -6.58 55.88
N SER A 104 -21.79 -7.26 55.37
CA SER A 104 -21.45 -7.37 53.96
C SER A 104 -21.69 -8.81 53.50
N GLU A 105 -22.32 -8.99 52.34
CA GLU A 105 -22.58 -10.30 51.74
C GLU A 105 -21.38 -10.69 50.87
N LEU A 106 -20.63 -11.70 51.32
CA LEU A 106 -19.52 -12.29 50.57
C LEU A 106 -19.84 -13.75 50.22
N TYR A 107 -18.98 -14.39 49.46
CA TYR A 107 -19.16 -15.75 48.97
C TYR A 107 -17.97 -16.65 49.31
N ALA A 108 -18.22 -17.96 49.41
CA ALA A 108 -17.20 -18.98 49.64
C ALA A 108 -16.70 -19.59 48.30
N PRO A 109 -15.57 -19.15 47.71
CA PRO A 109 -15.04 -19.72 46.45
C PRO A 109 -14.60 -21.19 46.54
N SER A 110 -14.41 -21.70 47.76
CA SER A 110 -14.17 -23.10 48.11
C SER A 110 -15.06 -23.50 49.30
N ALA A 111 -14.93 -24.72 49.82
CA ALA A 111 -15.54 -25.06 51.11
C ALA A 111 -14.74 -24.42 52.27
N ILE A 112 -15.43 -23.77 53.22
CA ILE A 112 -14.80 -22.93 54.25
C ILE A 112 -15.18 -23.41 55.65
N ASN A 113 -14.18 -23.85 56.43
CA ASN A 113 -14.35 -24.29 57.82
C ASN A 113 -14.38 -23.09 58.77
N LEU A 114 -15.58 -22.71 59.22
CA LEU A 114 -15.81 -21.61 60.15
C LEU A 114 -15.27 -21.98 61.55
N ARG A 115 -14.43 -21.11 62.15
CA ARG A 115 -13.72 -21.40 63.41
C ARG A 115 -14.39 -20.76 64.62
N GLU A 116 -14.30 -21.40 65.80
CA GLU A 116 -14.82 -20.84 67.06
C GLU A 116 -14.08 -19.57 67.51
N SER A 117 -12.80 -19.44 67.17
CA SER A 117 -11.98 -18.27 67.45
C SER A 117 -11.11 -17.90 66.24
N ARG A 118 -10.33 -16.81 66.33
CA ARG A 118 -9.46 -16.30 65.26
C ARG A 118 -8.16 -17.12 65.09
N SER A 119 -8.27 -18.45 64.99
CA SER A 119 -7.16 -19.38 64.73
C SER A 119 -7.60 -20.55 63.85
N PHE A 120 -6.68 -21.04 63.00
CA PHE A 120 -6.91 -22.26 62.22
C PHE A 120 -6.91 -23.53 63.07
N SER A 121 -6.31 -23.50 64.26
CA SER A 121 -6.31 -24.61 65.23
C SER A 121 -7.57 -24.70 66.09
N ALA A 122 -8.44 -23.70 66.05
CA ALA A 122 -9.69 -23.70 66.81
C ALA A 122 -10.72 -24.67 66.21
N THR A 123 -11.68 -25.13 67.01
CA THR A 123 -12.76 -26.04 66.59
C THR A 123 -13.52 -25.52 65.37
N THR A 124 -13.94 -26.42 64.48
CA THR A 124 -14.82 -26.10 63.36
C THR A 124 -16.26 -25.99 63.87
N VAL A 125 -16.87 -24.81 63.78
CA VAL A 125 -18.30 -24.56 64.07
C VAL A 125 -19.19 -25.22 63.01
N LEU A 126 -18.81 -25.07 61.75
CA LEU A 126 -19.45 -25.66 60.57
C LEU A 126 -18.55 -25.50 59.33
N THR A 127 -18.89 -26.19 58.25
CA THR A 127 -18.31 -25.95 56.92
C THR A 127 -19.33 -25.23 56.04
N ILE A 128 -18.99 -24.05 55.54
CA ILE A 128 -19.75 -23.33 54.51
C ILE A 128 -19.47 -24.01 53.16
N PRO A 129 -20.48 -24.49 52.41
CA PRO A 129 -20.26 -25.12 51.11
C PRO A 129 -19.75 -24.14 50.05
N LYS A 130 -19.05 -24.66 49.05
CA LYS A 130 -18.58 -23.88 47.89
C LYS A 130 -19.72 -23.14 47.20
N ASN A 131 -19.42 -21.92 46.77
CA ASN A 131 -20.28 -20.94 46.09
C ASN A 131 -21.52 -20.51 46.90
N LYS A 132 -21.55 -20.70 48.22
CA LYS A 132 -22.63 -20.17 49.07
C LYS A 132 -22.34 -18.75 49.57
N PRO A 133 -23.36 -17.88 49.64
CA PRO A 133 -23.25 -16.58 50.29
C PRO A 133 -23.13 -16.73 51.81
N LEU A 134 -22.46 -15.78 52.44
CA LEU A 134 -22.20 -15.69 53.87
C LEU A 134 -22.15 -14.20 54.27
N TYR A 135 -22.49 -13.91 55.52
CA TYR A 135 -22.59 -12.53 56.00
C TYR A 135 -21.42 -12.21 56.92
N VAL A 136 -20.53 -11.33 56.46
CA VAL A 136 -19.43 -10.81 57.27
C VAL A 136 -19.93 -9.63 58.09
N GLU A 137 -19.66 -9.64 59.39
CA GLU A 137 -19.99 -8.51 60.28
C GLU A 137 -18.99 -7.36 60.01
N ASP A 138 -19.51 -6.19 59.65
CA ASP A 138 -18.70 -5.05 59.22
C ASP A 138 -17.74 -4.60 60.33
N ASN A 139 -16.56 -4.11 59.94
CA ASN A 139 -15.49 -3.63 60.84
C ASN A 139 -14.91 -4.68 61.80
N THR A 140 -15.20 -5.98 61.63
CA THR A 140 -14.67 -7.06 62.51
C THR A 140 -13.32 -7.65 62.10
N GLN A 141 -12.69 -7.14 61.03
CA GLN A 141 -11.40 -7.62 60.53
C GLN A 141 -10.26 -7.23 61.47
N ASP A 142 -9.47 -8.22 61.92
CA ASP A 142 -8.25 -7.96 62.69
C ASP A 142 -7.01 -7.72 61.81
N THR A 143 -5.88 -7.39 62.44
CA THR A 143 -4.57 -7.18 61.79
C THR A 143 -4.01 -8.43 61.09
N GLN A 144 -4.56 -9.61 61.38
CA GLN A 144 -4.21 -10.89 60.76
C GLN A 144 -5.20 -11.28 59.64
N GLY A 145 -6.21 -10.46 59.37
CA GLY A 145 -7.21 -10.65 58.33
C GLY A 145 -8.43 -11.48 58.74
N TRP A 146 -8.58 -11.88 60.00
CA TRP A 146 -9.73 -12.64 60.50
C TRP A 146 -10.96 -11.75 60.69
N VAL A 147 -12.04 -12.10 59.99
CA VAL A 147 -13.36 -11.48 60.12
C VAL A 147 -14.33 -12.41 60.87
N ARG A 148 -15.36 -11.80 61.47
CA ARG A 148 -16.49 -12.51 62.08
C ARG A 148 -17.57 -12.76 61.03
N ILE A 149 -18.07 -13.98 60.95
CA ILE A 149 -19.02 -14.44 59.92
C ILE A 149 -20.25 -15.06 60.59
N VAL A 150 -21.42 -14.74 60.05
CA VAL A 150 -22.69 -15.41 60.32
C VAL A 150 -23.10 -16.24 59.11
N TYR A 151 -23.31 -17.54 59.32
CA TYR A 151 -23.82 -18.47 58.32
C TYR A 151 -24.76 -19.48 58.99
N ALA A 152 -25.93 -19.74 58.40
CA ALA A 152 -26.98 -20.59 58.98
C ALA A 152 -27.27 -20.29 60.48
N GLY A 153 -27.28 -19.00 60.84
CA GLY A 153 -27.52 -18.47 62.20
C GLY A 153 -26.52 -18.92 63.28
N LYS A 154 -25.40 -19.51 62.86
CA LYS A 154 -24.24 -19.83 63.67
C LYS A 154 -23.13 -18.81 63.37
N THR A 155 -22.30 -18.51 64.36
CA THR A 155 -21.27 -17.46 64.30
C THR A 155 -19.88 -18.07 64.46
N GLY A 156 -18.89 -17.54 63.75
CA GLY A 156 -17.47 -17.88 63.96
C GLY A 156 -16.56 -16.99 63.13
N TYR A 157 -15.34 -17.46 62.83
CA TYR A 157 -14.29 -16.67 62.19
C TYR A 157 -13.62 -17.40 61.01
N MET A 158 -13.18 -16.62 60.02
CA MET A 158 -12.27 -17.04 58.94
C MET A 158 -11.45 -15.82 58.46
N LYS A 159 -10.28 -16.04 57.84
CA LYS A 159 -9.56 -14.95 57.16
C LYS A 159 -10.30 -14.48 55.90
N LYS A 160 -10.46 -13.15 55.75
CA LYS A 160 -11.16 -12.52 54.62
C LYS A 160 -10.57 -12.90 53.25
N MET A 161 -9.27 -13.20 53.18
CA MET A 161 -8.57 -13.61 51.95
C MET A 161 -9.07 -14.93 51.32
N TYR A 162 -9.88 -15.72 52.02
CA TYR A 162 -10.53 -16.91 51.46
C TYR A 162 -11.98 -16.67 51.02
N LEU A 163 -12.47 -15.43 51.12
CA LEU A 163 -13.82 -15.01 50.75
C LEU A 163 -13.75 -14.23 49.43
N ALA A 164 -14.84 -14.25 48.65
CA ALA A 164 -14.99 -13.44 47.44
C ALA A 164 -16.07 -12.38 47.63
N ASP A 165 -15.84 -11.15 47.20
CA ASP A 165 -16.87 -10.09 47.20
C ASP A 165 -17.95 -10.31 46.12
N THR A 166 -17.71 -11.22 45.16
CA THR A 166 -18.59 -11.60 44.04
C THR A 166 -19.06 -13.05 44.15
N ASP A 167 -20.24 -13.36 43.59
CA ASP A 167 -20.70 -14.74 43.40
C ASP A 167 -19.79 -15.46 42.39
N PRO A 168 -19.07 -16.55 42.76
CA PRO A 168 -18.17 -17.27 41.86
C PRO A 168 -18.87 -18.01 40.70
N THR A 169 -20.21 -18.04 40.68
CA THR A 169 -21.02 -18.57 39.56
C THR A 169 -21.45 -17.50 38.57
N LYS A 170 -21.17 -16.22 38.86
CA LYS A 170 -21.59 -15.07 38.04
C LYS A 170 -20.39 -14.35 37.43
N THR A 171 -20.67 -13.62 36.35
CA THR A 171 -19.74 -12.66 35.76
C THR A 171 -20.26 -11.24 35.97
N TYR A 172 -19.34 -10.29 36.07
CA TYR A 172 -19.63 -8.90 36.39
C TYR A 172 -18.82 -7.98 35.49
N GLY A 173 -19.45 -6.91 35.00
CA GLY A 173 -18.75 -5.82 34.32
C GLY A 173 -18.31 -4.73 35.29
N GLU A 174 -17.15 -4.12 35.04
CA GLU A 174 -16.65 -2.98 35.81
C GLU A 174 -17.17 -1.64 35.24
N TYR A 175 -17.72 -0.79 36.11
CA TYR A 175 -18.22 0.52 35.73
C TYR A 175 -17.80 1.58 36.75
N TYR A 176 -17.95 2.86 36.40
CA TYR A 176 -17.68 4.02 37.26
C TYR A 176 -18.97 4.80 37.52
N ALA A 177 -19.04 5.46 38.68
CA ALA A 177 -20.10 6.40 39.01
C ALA A 177 -19.74 7.83 38.52
N PRO A 178 -20.33 8.36 37.42
CA PRO A 178 -20.08 9.72 36.94
C PRO A 178 -20.61 10.81 37.89
N SER A 179 -21.57 10.46 38.73
CA SER A 179 -22.18 11.27 39.78
C SER A 179 -22.29 10.46 41.08
N VAL A 180 -22.98 10.96 42.11
CA VAL A 180 -23.35 10.17 43.29
C VAL A 180 -24.55 9.28 42.93
N ILE A 181 -24.50 7.99 43.28
CA ILE A 181 -25.52 7.00 42.91
C ILE A 181 -26.08 6.29 44.14
N ASN A 182 -27.40 6.33 44.32
CA ASN A 182 -28.10 5.67 45.42
C ASN A 182 -28.67 4.32 44.97
N LEU A 183 -28.03 3.22 45.35
CA LEU A 183 -28.52 1.86 45.09
C LEU A 183 -29.81 1.59 45.86
N ARG A 184 -30.76 0.92 45.21
CA ARG A 184 -32.12 0.68 45.70
C ARG A 184 -32.33 -0.77 46.13
N LEU A 185 -33.20 -0.99 47.11
CA LEU A 185 -33.56 -2.32 47.61
C LEU A 185 -34.35 -3.14 46.57
N ALA A 186 -35.14 -2.47 45.73
CA ALA A 186 -35.88 -3.06 44.62
C ALA A 186 -35.66 -2.28 43.31
N ARG A 187 -36.23 -2.79 42.22
CA ARG A 187 -36.16 -2.21 40.86
C ARG A 187 -37.11 -1.01 40.67
N THR A 188 -37.20 -0.13 41.67
CA THR A 188 -37.91 1.15 41.61
C THR A 188 -37.21 2.23 42.46
N PHE A 189 -37.35 3.49 42.04
CA PHE A 189 -36.85 4.66 42.77
C PHE A 189 -37.59 4.93 44.08
N ASP A 190 -38.78 4.33 44.28
CA ASP A 190 -39.59 4.49 45.50
C ASP A 190 -39.11 3.58 46.64
N SER A 191 -38.26 2.60 46.35
CA SER A 191 -37.76 1.65 47.35
C SER A 191 -36.56 2.19 48.14
N ASP A 192 -36.34 1.66 49.34
CA ASP A 192 -35.27 2.11 50.24
C ASP A 192 -33.88 2.12 49.58
N ILE A 193 -33.04 3.06 50.02
CA ILE A 193 -31.64 3.14 49.59
C ILE A 193 -30.82 2.14 50.40
N THR A 194 -30.22 1.15 49.74
CA THR A 194 -29.34 0.18 50.42
C THR A 194 -27.91 0.69 50.57
N TYR A 195 -27.43 1.51 49.62
CA TYR A 195 -26.10 2.10 49.67
C TYR A 195 -25.95 3.32 48.76
N THR A 196 -25.00 4.21 49.06
CA THR A 196 -24.65 5.37 48.22
C THR A 196 -23.20 5.24 47.72
N ILE A 197 -23.03 5.20 46.40
CA ILE A 197 -21.73 5.18 45.71
C ILE A 197 -21.29 6.63 45.44
N PRO A 198 -20.13 7.07 45.94
CA PRO A 198 -19.58 8.39 45.64
C PRO A 198 -19.13 8.53 44.17
N LYS A 199 -19.14 9.76 43.66
CA LYS A 199 -18.62 10.11 42.32
C LYS A 199 -17.18 9.61 42.13
N GLY A 200 -16.88 9.11 40.94
CA GLY A 200 -15.57 8.60 40.52
C GLY A 200 -15.22 7.21 41.05
N LYS A 201 -16.07 6.58 41.87
CA LYS A 201 -15.80 5.22 42.38
C LYS A 201 -16.20 4.15 41.38
N LYS A 202 -15.43 3.05 41.37
CA LYS A 202 -15.73 1.83 40.63
C LYS A 202 -16.88 1.06 41.30
N LEU A 203 -17.67 0.38 40.49
CA LEU A 203 -18.73 -0.55 40.88
C LEU A 203 -18.73 -1.77 39.95
N LEU A 204 -19.37 -2.86 40.39
CA LEU A 204 -19.59 -4.05 39.60
C LEU A 204 -21.07 -4.18 39.26
N VAL A 205 -21.38 -4.56 38.02
CA VAL A 205 -22.76 -4.85 37.58
C VAL A 205 -22.84 -6.31 37.17
N GLU A 206 -23.80 -7.06 37.71
CA GLU A 206 -23.96 -8.49 37.38
C GLU A 206 -24.42 -8.65 35.92
N ASP A 207 -23.67 -9.42 35.12
CA ASP A 207 -23.99 -9.63 33.71
C ASP A 207 -25.38 -10.26 33.53
N LYS A 208 -26.11 -9.82 32.51
CA LYS A 208 -27.49 -10.24 32.20
C LYS A 208 -28.51 -9.96 33.33
N SER A 209 -28.17 -9.15 34.34
CA SER A 209 -29.12 -8.73 35.39
C SER A 209 -30.01 -7.54 35.00
N THR A 210 -29.76 -6.92 33.84
CA THR A 210 -30.53 -5.78 33.33
C THR A 210 -31.92 -6.21 32.88
N ASP A 211 -32.98 -5.55 33.38
CA ASP A 211 -34.35 -5.76 32.91
C ASP A 211 -34.75 -4.82 31.75
N ALA A 212 -35.96 -5.03 31.20
CA ALA A 212 -36.51 -4.21 30.13
C ALA A 212 -36.70 -2.71 30.49
N ASN A 213 -36.73 -2.37 31.78
CA ASN A 213 -36.82 -0.99 32.27
C ASN A 213 -35.42 -0.36 32.53
N GLY A 214 -34.35 -1.11 32.23
CA GLY A 214 -32.96 -0.70 32.33
C GLY A 214 -32.33 -0.87 33.72
N TRP A 215 -33.04 -1.44 34.70
CA TRP A 215 -32.47 -1.68 36.04
C TRP A 215 -31.55 -2.90 36.02
N ALA A 216 -30.34 -2.75 36.54
CA ALA A 216 -29.39 -3.85 36.74
C ALA A 216 -29.10 -4.06 38.23
N LYS A 217 -28.61 -5.26 38.58
CA LYS A 217 -28.13 -5.60 39.92
C LYS A 217 -26.67 -5.14 40.04
N VAL A 218 -26.42 -4.26 41.01
CA VAL A 218 -25.14 -3.63 41.29
C VAL A 218 -24.55 -4.19 42.57
N LEU A 219 -23.24 -4.36 42.57
CA LEU A 219 -22.42 -4.73 43.71
C LEU A 219 -21.37 -3.63 43.95
N TYR A 220 -21.32 -3.12 45.17
CA TYR A 220 -20.33 -2.16 45.63
C TYR A 220 -19.88 -2.52 47.05
N GLN A 221 -18.57 -2.74 47.25
CA GLN A 221 -17.97 -3.07 48.55
C GLN A 221 -18.68 -4.22 49.32
N GLY A 222 -19.02 -5.32 48.63
CA GLY A 222 -19.73 -6.46 49.25
C GLY A 222 -21.21 -6.19 49.58
N LYS A 223 -21.81 -5.14 49.00
CA LYS A 223 -23.21 -4.77 49.21
C LYS A 223 -23.96 -4.64 47.90
N THR A 224 -25.16 -5.21 47.88
CA THR A 224 -26.00 -5.36 46.69
C THR A 224 -27.13 -4.33 46.67
N GLY A 225 -27.51 -3.89 45.47
CA GLY A 225 -28.76 -3.17 45.23
C GLY A 225 -29.07 -3.05 43.74
N PHE A 226 -30.07 -2.26 43.39
CA PHE A 226 -30.48 -2.03 42.00
C PHE A 226 -30.31 -0.57 41.60
N MET A 227 -29.88 -0.33 40.36
CA MET A 227 -29.88 1.00 39.73
C MET A 227 -29.94 0.85 38.19
N LYS A 228 -30.42 1.88 37.49
CA LYS A 228 -30.50 1.86 36.02
C LYS A 228 -29.13 2.03 35.35
N MET A 229 -28.91 1.28 34.28
CA MET A 229 -27.66 1.24 33.52
C MET A 229 -27.16 2.61 33.03
N ASN A 230 -28.08 3.53 32.70
CA ASN A 230 -27.75 4.87 32.22
C ASN A 230 -27.19 5.82 33.30
N TYR A 231 -27.11 5.39 34.56
CA TYR A 231 -26.41 6.11 35.63
C TYR A 231 -24.93 5.72 35.73
N PHE A 232 -24.45 4.70 35.00
CA PHE A 232 -23.06 4.23 35.06
C PHE A 232 -22.26 4.64 33.82
N SER A 233 -20.95 4.78 33.99
CA SER A 233 -19.99 4.97 32.90
C SER A 233 -19.11 3.72 32.72
N LEU A 234 -18.79 3.33 31.49
CA LEU A 234 -17.73 2.35 31.21
C LEU A 234 -16.33 2.92 31.47
N THR A 235 -16.20 4.24 31.42
CA THR A 235 -14.94 4.98 31.47
C THR A 235 -14.80 5.83 32.74
N ASP A 236 -13.57 6.06 33.16
CA ASP A 236 -13.25 6.85 34.36
C ASP A 236 -13.63 8.33 34.14
N PRO A 237 -14.58 8.91 34.90
CA PRO A 237 -15.05 10.28 34.70
C PRO A 237 -14.01 11.36 35.04
N SER A 238 -12.81 10.97 35.51
CA SER A 238 -11.66 11.87 35.68
C SER A 238 -10.73 11.95 34.46
N LYS A 239 -11.00 11.17 33.39
CA LYS A 239 -10.11 11.02 32.23
C LYS A 239 -10.80 11.29 30.90
N GLY A 240 -10.00 11.66 29.91
CA GLY A 240 -10.42 11.76 28.51
C GLY A 240 -10.35 10.42 27.78
N TYR A 241 -11.26 10.22 26.82
CA TYR A 241 -11.34 9.03 25.98
C TYR A 241 -11.69 9.40 24.53
N GLY A 242 -11.16 8.63 23.58
CA GLY A 242 -11.61 8.63 22.18
C GLY A 242 -12.39 7.35 21.85
N ILE A 243 -13.39 7.46 20.97
CA ILE A 243 -14.11 6.34 20.39
C ILE A 243 -13.39 5.90 19.10
N TYR A 244 -12.71 4.75 19.17
CA TYR A 244 -12.03 4.14 18.04
C TYR A 244 -12.85 2.97 17.49
N TYR A 245 -12.51 2.52 16.28
CA TYR A 245 -13.20 1.45 15.56
C TYR A 245 -12.24 0.34 15.14
N ALA A 246 -12.79 -0.86 14.95
CA ALA A 246 -12.08 -2.06 14.52
C ALA A 246 -12.06 -2.18 12.98
N PRO A 247 -10.96 -1.84 12.26
CA PRO A 247 -10.90 -2.01 10.80
C PRO A 247 -10.91 -3.50 10.37
N SER A 248 -10.52 -4.38 11.28
CA SER A 248 -10.63 -5.85 11.23
C SER A 248 -10.84 -6.37 12.65
N THR A 249 -11.06 -7.68 12.83
CA THR A 249 -11.27 -8.26 14.17
C THR A 249 -10.01 -8.13 15.05
N ILE A 250 -10.15 -7.49 16.22
CA ILE A 250 -9.04 -7.17 17.15
C ILE A 250 -9.07 -8.11 18.36
N ASN A 251 -7.98 -8.83 18.60
CA ASN A 251 -7.80 -9.68 19.78
C ASN A 251 -7.16 -8.88 20.93
N LEU A 252 -7.99 -8.46 21.89
CA LEU A 252 -7.62 -7.61 23.02
C LEU A 252 -6.75 -8.38 24.03
N ARG A 253 -5.60 -7.82 24.40
CA ARG A 253 -4.56 -8.46 25.23
C ARG A 253 -4.62 -8.04 26.70
N SER A 254 -4.22 -8.92 27.62
CA SER A 254 -4.16 -8.61 29.06
C SER A 254 -3.02 -7.66 29.43
N GLY A 255 -1.97 -7.56 28.61
CA GLY A 255 -0.86 -6.62 28.79
C GLY A 255 -0.36 -6.06 27.46
N ARG A 256 0.66 -5.18 27.53
CA ARG A 256 1.27 -4.51 26.36
C ARG A 256 2.27 -5.40 25.60
N SER A 257 1.93 -6.67 25.37
CA SER A 257 2.61 -7.53 24.40
C SER A 257 1.67 -8.54 23.75
N PHE A 258 1.99 -8.95 22.52
CA PHE A 258 1.30 -10.01 21.78
C PHE A 258 1.47 -11.41 22.41
N ASP A 259 2.42 -11.57 23.34
CA ASP A 259 2.63 -12.82 24.09
C ASP A 259 1.65 -12.98 25.26
N THR A 260 1.01 -11.88 25.67
CA THR A 260 0.05 -11.90 26.79
C THR A 260 -1.31 -12.47 26.38
N ALA A 261 -2.06 -13.01 27.33
CA ALA A 261 -3.33 -13.70 27.06
C ALA A 261 -4.35 -12.80 26.33
N ILE A 262 -5.13 -13.40 25.43
CA ILE A 262 -6.29 -12.74 24.81
C ILE A 262 -7.44 -12.79 25.82
N ILE A 263 -8.02 -11.63 26.17
CA ILE A 263 -9.10 -11.50 27.17
C ILE A 263 -10.47 -11.22 26.56
N ALA A 264 -10.48 -10.76 25.31
CA ALA A 264 -11.68 -10.52 24.50
C ALA A 264 -11.29 -10.44 23.02
N SER A 265 -12.27 -10.55 22.13
CA SER A 265 -12.13 -10.18 20.73
C SER A 265 -13.18 -9.12 20.39
N ILE A 266 -12.79 -8.13 19.58
CA ILE A 266 -13.63 -7.02 19.14
C ILE A 266 -13.94 -7.26 17.66
N PRO A 267 -15.21 -7.49 17.27
CA PRO A 267 -15.57 -7.73 15.88
C PRO A 267 -15.26 -6.53 14.98
N GLN A 268 -14.96 -6.78 13.71
CA GLN A 268 -14.81 -5.74 12.69
C GLN A 268 -15.98 -4.73 12.69
N ASN A 269 -15.66 -3.48 12.39
CA ASN A 269 -16.53 -2.29 12.41
C ASN A 269 -17.11 -1.91 13.78
N SER A 270 -16.89 -2.70 14.84
CA SER A 270 -17.32 -2.34 16.21
C SER A 270 -16.52 -1.16 16.76
N SER A 271 -17.17 -0.32 17.57
CA SER A 271 -16.54 0.79 18.28
C SER A 271 -16.17 0.43 19.73
N PHE A 272 -15.19 1.14 20.28
CA PHE A 272 -14.68 0.96 21.65
C PHE A 272 -13.97 2.22 22.15
N ASN A 273 -13.78 2.34 23.46
CA ASN A 273 -13.11 3.49 24.06
C ASN A 273 -11.61 3.25 24.17
N VAL A 274 -10.81 4.28 23.88
CA VAL A 274 -9.35 4.34 24.11
C VAL A 274 -9.07 5.42 25.13
N GLU A 275 -8.30 5.11 26.19
CA GLU A 275 -7.91 6.09 27.21
C GLU A 275 -6.87 7.08 26.65
N ASP A 276 -7.14 8.38 26.71
CA ASP A 276 -6.22 9.40 26.19
C ASP A 276 -4.86 9.31 26.91
N GLY A 277 -3.76 9.47 26.17
CA GLY A 277 -2.41 9.41 26.72
C GLY A 277 -1.97 8.03 27.23
N SER A 278 -2.75 6.97 27.01
CA SER A 278 -2.43 5.62 27.48
C SER A 278 -1.43 4.84 26.61
N ALA A 279 -1.01 5.40 25.47
CA ALA A 279 -0.01 4.83 24.57
C ALA A 279 1.36 4.71 25.28
N ASP A 280 2.03 3.57 25.12
CA ASP A 280 3.46 3.43 25.44
C ASP A 280 4.34 3.78 24.24
N ALA A 281 5.67 3.73 24.43
CA ALA A 281 6.65 3.97 23.36
C ALA A 281 6.57 2.97 22.18
N ASN A 282 5.85 1.85 22.33
CA ASN A 282 5.64 0.84 21.31
C ASN A 282 4.26 0.95 20.62
N GLY A 283 3.47 1.96 20.98
CA GLY A 283 2.13 2.24 20.46
C GLY A 283 0.99 1.47 21.12
N TRP A 284 1.21 0.77 22.24
CA TRP A 284 0.16 0.02 22.94
C TRP A 284 -0.73 0.94 23.79
N VAL A 285 -1.95 1.16 23.31
CA VAL A 285 -3.00 1.91 24.01
C VAL A 285 -3.87 0.99 24.87
N LYS A 286 -4.51 1.60 25.87
CA LYS A 286 -5.47 0.95 26.78
C LYS A 286 -6.89 1.11 26.23
N ILE A 287 -7.54 -0.02 25.95
CA ILE A 287 -8.88 -0.11 25.38
C ILE A 287 -9.88 -0.58 26.44
N ILE A 288 -11.08 0.01 26.43
CA ILE A 288 -12.21 -0.35 27.28
C ILE A 288 -13.42 -0.67 26.40
N ILE A 289 -13.95 -1.88 26.53
CA ILE A 289 -15.10 -2.39 25.77
C ILE A 289 -16.33 -2.60 26.66
N THR A 290 -17.47 -2.94 26.04
CA THR A 290 -18.73 -3.28 26.70
C THR A 290 -18.54 -4.30 27.84
N GLY A 291 -19.22 -4.09 28.97
CA GLY A 291 -19.01 -4.88 30.18
C GLY A 291 -17.73 -4.52 30.95
N GLY A 292 -17.16 -3.33 30.72
CA GLY A 292 -16.04 -2.81 31.53
C GLY A 292 -14.70 -3.49 31.32
N LYS A 293 -14.57 -4.39 30.35
CA LYS A 293 -13.34 -5.15 30.14
C LYS A 293 -12.24 -4.21 29.62
N VAL A 294 -11.13 -4.17 30.35
CA VAL A 294 -9.95 -3.35 30.05
C VAL A 294 -8.84 -4.24 29.52
N GLY A 295 -8.20 -3.84 28.42
CA GLY A 295 -7.01 -4.52 27.89
C GLY A 295 -6.22 -3.60 26.96
N TYR A 296 -5.34 -4.19 26.14
CA TYR A 296 -4.39 -3.46 25.31
C TYR A 296 -4.35 -3.96 23.86
N MET A 297 -4.09 -3.04 22.93
CA MET A 297 -3.71 -3.31 21.53
C MET A 297 -2.84 -2.15 21.02
N LYS A 298 -2.05 -2.36 19.96
CA LYS A 298 -1.33 -1.29 19.28
C LYS A 298 -2.27 -0.36 18.51
N GLU A 299 -2.10 0.95 18.62
CA GLU A 299 -2.93 1.97 17.96
C GLU A 299 -2.95 1.82 16.43
N THR A 300 -1.87 1.29 15.84
CA THR A 300 -1.76 1.02 14.39
C THR A 300 -2.75 -0.03 13.84
N TYR A 301 -3.45 -0.77 14.71
CA TYR A 301 -4.50 -1.73 14.34
C TYR A 301 -5.91 -1.14 14.49
N LEU A 302 -6.03 0.12 14.90
CA LEU A 302 -7.29 0.77 15.24
C LEU A 302 -7.59 1.89 14.24
N SER A 303 -8.88 2.20 14.03
CA SER A 303 -9.29 3.39 13.26
C SER A 303 -9.79 4.50 14.20
N THR A 304 -9.45 5.75 13.88
CA THR A 304 -9.97 6.95 14.58
C THR A 304 -11.32 7.43 14.03
N PHE A 305 -11.82 6.79 12.97
CA PHE A 305 -13.07 7.07 12.28
C PHE A 305 -13.83 5.78 11.97
N ASN A 306 -15.14 5.88 11.69
CA ASN A 306 -15.94 4.72 11.32
C ASN A 306 -15.49 4.17 9.94
N PRO A 307 -14.97 2.93 9.84
CA PRO A 307 -14.51 2.34 8.58
C PRO A 307 -15.65 2.05 7.57
N THR A 308 -16.92 2.11 7.96
CA THR A 308 -18.06 1.96 7.02
C THR A 308 -18.40 3.27 6.27
N GLN A 309 -17.56 4.29 6.38
CA GLN A 309 -17.75 5.61 5.77
C GLN A 309 -16.46 6.05 5.07
N ASN A 310 -16.60 6.85 4.01
CA ASN A 310 -15.47 7.32 3.22
C ASN A 310 -14.79 8.53 3.89
N TYR A 311 -13.49 8.43 4.16
CA TYR A 311 -12.68 9.52 4.71
C TYR A 311 -11.44 9.79 3.84
N SER A 312 -11.04 11.06 3.73
CA SER A 312 -9.79 11.47 3.07
C SER A 312 -8.79 12.09 4.07
N GLU A 313 -7.50 11.90 3.82
CA GLU A 313 -6.40 12.40 4.64
C GLU A 313 -6.15 13.90 4.38
N PHE A 314 -6.13 14.69 5.45
CA PHE A 314 -5.81 16.13 5.44
C PHE A 314 -4.89 16.48 6.62
N TYR A 315 -4.36 17.70 6.62
CA TYR A 315 -3.45 18.22 7.65
C TYR A 315 -3.92 19.59 8.12
N SER A 316 -3.78 19.89 9.41
CA SER A 316 -4.10 21.20 9.98
C SER A 316 -3.07 22.28 9.60
N MET A 317 -3.55 23.47 9.24
CA MET A 317 -2.72 24.65 8.92
C MET A 317 -2.49 25.57 10.13
N GLY A 318 -2.99 25.21 11.32
CA GLY A 318 -2.83 25.95 12.57
C GLY A 318 -3.16 25.08 13.78
N GLY A 319 -3.05 25.65 14.99
CA GLY A 319 -3.67 25.07 16.18
C GLY A 319 -5.15 25.45 16.21
N ILE A 320 -6.05 24.50 15.96
CA ILE A 320 -7.48 24.79 15.72
C ILE A 320 -8.38 23.95 16.63
N ASN A 321 -9.45 24.57 17.14
CA ASN A 321 -10.47 23.87 17.91
C ASN A 321 -11.39 23.06 16.99
N LEU A 322 -11.43 21.74 17.16
CA LEU A 322 -12.50 20.91 16.61
C LEU A 322 -13.79 21.19 17.39
N ARG A 323 -14.90 21.51 16.69
CA ARG A 323 -16.15 21.98 17.29
C ARG A 323 -17.21 20.88 17.37
N GLY A 324 -18.11 20.97 18.34
CA GLY A 324 -19.24 20.05 18.47
C GLY A 324 -20.26 20.18 17.33
N GLU A 325 -20.40 21.39 16.78
CA GLU A 325 -21.35 21.73 15.72
C GLU A 325 -20.71 22.61 14.64
N ARG A 326 -21.45 22.87 13.56
CA ARG A 326 -21.09 23.74 12.43
C ARG A 326 -21.14 25.24 12.77
N ASN A 327 -20.73 25.63 13.98
CA ASN A 327 -20.67 27.02 14.42
C ASN A 327 -19.53 27.26 15.43
N PHE A 328 -18.94 28.46 15.41
CA PHE A 328 -17.80 28.82 16.26
C PHE A 328 -18.14 28.99 17.75
N SER A 329 -19.42 29.18 18.08
CA SER A 329 -19.96 29.27 19.44
C SER A 329 -20.04 27.93 20.15
N SER A 330 -20.17 26.82 19.42
CA SER A 330 -20.31 25.48 19.99
C SER A 330 -19.06 25.02 20.74
N SER A 331 -19.24 24.04 21.63
CA SER A 331 -18.17 23.52 22.49
C SER A 331 -16.96 23.00 21.69
N THR A 332 -15.77 23.16 22.25
CA THR A 332 -14.54 22.57 21.69
C THR A 332 -14.45 21.11 22.13
N VAL A 333 -14.45 20.20 21.16
CA VAL A 333 -14.35 18.74 21.36
C VAL A 333 -12.91 18.32 21.67
N ILE A 334 -11.95 18.93 20.96
CA ILE A 334 -10.50 18.76 21.16
C ILE A 334 -9.76 19.86 20.38
N GLN A 335 -8.54 20.22 20.78
CA GLN A 335 -7.66 21.06 19.97
C GLN A 335 -6.77 20.18 19.08
N ILE A 336 -6.71 20.50 17.78
CA ILE A 336 -5.83 19.84 16.82
C ILE A 336 -4.58 20.73 16.65
N PRO A 337 -3.36 20.26 16.97
CA PRO A 337 -2.13 21.04 16.80
C PRO A 337 -1.84 21.32 15.32
N LEU A 338 -0.96 22.28 15.04
CA LEU A 338 -0.45 22.60 13.69
C LEU A 338 0.24 21.39 13.02
N LYS A 339 0.16 21.29 11.68
CA LYS A 339 0.74 20.23 10.81
C LYS A 339 0.31 18.79 11.16
N THR A 340 -0.77 18.64 11.92
CA THR A 340 -1.25 17.34 12.41
C THR A 340 -2.17 16.70 11.39
N LYS A 341 -1.93 15.41 11.10
CA LYS A 341 -2.81 14.60 10.26
C LYS A 341 -4.17 14.39 10.92
N LEU A 342 -5.22 14.53 10.12
CA LEU A 342 -6.63 14.34 10.46
C LEU A 342 -7.39 13.76 9.27
N TYR A 343 -8.63 13.32 9.50
CA TYR A 343 -9.46 12.67 8.48
C TYR A 343 -10.77 13.43 8.26
N VAL A 344 -11.08 13.78 7.00
CA VAL A 344 -12.32 14.48 6.61
C VAL A 344 -13.34 13.46 6.11
N GLU A 345 -14.59 13.51 6.56
CA GLU A 345 -15.66 12.66 5.99
C GLU A 345 -16.05 13.18 4.60
N ASN A 346 -15.98 12.32 3.59
CA ASN A 346 -16.16 12.72 2.19
C ASN A 346 -17.61 13.14 1.93
N GLY A 347 -17.79 14.28 1.25
CA GLY A 347 -19.11 14.89 1.03
C GLY A 347 -19.69 15.66 2.23
N SER A 348 -18.99 15.73 3.36
CA SER A 348 -19.50 16.43 4.57
C SER A 348 -19.41 17.97 4.53
N ARG A 349 -18.99 18.56 3.40
CA ARG A 349 -18.85 20.02 3.22
C ARG A 349 -20.22 20.67 3.04
N ASP A 350 -20.53 21.70 3.83
CA ASP A 350 -21.70 22.57 3.59
C ASP A 350 -21.34 23.82 2.77
N LEU A 351 -22.35 24.64 2.45
CA LEU A 351 -22.22 25.86 1.66
C LEU A 351 -21.27 26.89 2.32
N ASP A 352 -21.17 26.88 3.65
CA ASP A 352 -20.30 27.75 4.43
C ASP A 352 -18.86 27.19 4.57
N GLY A 353 -18.57 26.02 4.01
CA GLY A 353 -17.26 25.37 4.09
C GLY A 353 -16.96 24.68 5.43
N TRP A 354 -17.96 24.39 6.27
CA TRP A 354 -17.73 23.46 7.38
C TRP A 354 -17.68 22.03 6.87
N VAL A 355 -16.66 21.30 7.31
CA VAL A 355 -16.46 19.87 7.07
C VAL A 355 -16.46 19.12 8.40
N LYS A 356 -16.83 17.84 8.34
CA LYS A 356 -16.84 16.93 9.49
C LYS A 356 -15.50 16.20 9.56
N ILE A 357 -14.83 16.29 10.71
CA ILE A 357 -13.48 15.80 10.94
C ILE A 357 -13.49 14.68 11.97
N ALA A 358 -12.68 13.65 11.73
CA ALA A 358 -12.29 12.64 12.70
C ALA A 358 -10.83 12.83 13.13
N TYR A 359 -10.59 12.87 14.46
CA TYR A 359 -9.27 13.01 15.05
C TYR A 359 -9.23 12.39 16.46
N LYS A 360 -8.26 11.51 16.76
CA LYS A 360 -8.09 10.84 18.07
C LYS A 360 -9.41 10.28 18.66
N GLY A 361 -10.13 9.52 17.83
CA GLY A 361 -11.41 8.89 18.18
C GLY A 361 -12.54 9.88 18.47
N ARG A 362 -12.45 11.12 17.98
CA ARG A 362 -13.48 12.16 18.17
C ARG A 362 -13.95 12.66 16.82
N ILE A 363 -15.25 12.86 16.71
CA ILE A 363 -15.91 13.47 15.55
C ILE A 363 -16.34 14.89 15.93
N GLY A 364 -16.20 15.83 15.00
CA GLY A 364 -16.68 17.20 15.15
C GLY A 364 -16.60 17.96 13.83
N TYR A 365 -16.67 19.28 13.88
CA TYR A 365 -16.70 20.15 12.69
C TYR A 365 -15.60 21.23 12.73
N MET A 366 -15.15 21.63 11.55
CA MET A 366 -14.15 22.68 11.34
C MET A 366 -14.37 23.34 9.97
N LYS A 367 -14.00 24.62 9.80
CA LYS A 367 -13.91 25.21 8.45
C LYS A 367 -12.76 24.55 7.67
N ASP A 368 -13.02 24.20 6.42
CA ASP A 368 -12.04 23.65 5.49
C ASP A 368 -10.82 24.56 5.25
N VAL A 369 -11.00 25.88 5.33
CA VAL A 369 -9.94 26.89 5.21
C VAL A 369 -8.80 26.75 6.23
N TYR A 370 -8.97 25.92 7.27
CA TYR A 370 -7.94 25.63 8.27
C TYR A 370 -7.22 24.28 8.06
N ILE A 371 -7.56 23.54 7.01
CA ILE A 371 -6.94 22.25 6.66
C ILE A 371 -6.46 22.24 5.20
N THR A 372 -5.56 21.31 4.88
CA THR A 372 -4.98 21.18 3.54
C THR A 372 -4.75 19.71 3.16
N PRO A 373 -4.93 19.34 1.88
CA PRO A 373 -4.54 18.02 1.37
C PRO A 373 -3.02 17.81 1.37
N LYS A 374 -2.23 18.89 1.42
CA LYS A 374 -0.76 18.84 1.42
C LYS A 374 -0.23 18.63 2.83
N ASN A 375 0.57 17.59 3.01
CA ASN A 375 1.43 17.40 4.17
C ASN A 375 2.39 18.62 4.28
N PRO A 376 2.25 19.53 5.26
CA PRO A 376 3.02 20.79 5.27
C PRO A 376 4.47 20.61 5.75
N SER A 377 4.93 19.37 5.84
CA SER A 377 6.34 18.97 6.05
C SER A 377 6.92 18.20 4.86
N ALA A 378 6.15 17.97 3.79
CA ALA A 378 6.61 17.28 2.58
C ALA A 378 6.93 18.26 1.44
N ILE A 379 7.84 17.83 0.56
CA ILE A 379 8.11 18.48 -0.72
C ILE A 379 7.16 17.89 -1.77
N TYR A 380 6.62 18.73 -2.66
CA TYR A 380 5.80 18.28 -3.79
C TYR A 380 6.54 18.54 -5.11
N VAL A 381 6.51 17.56 -6.02
CA VAL A 381 7.07 17.68 -7.38
C VAL A 381 5.95 17.72 -8.41
N VAL A 382 6.13 18.52 -9.46
CA VAL A 382 5.20 18.57 -10.58
C VAL A 382 5.41 17.35 -11.48
N LYS A 383 4.31 16.73 -11.91
CA LYS A 383 4.27 15.70 -12.96
C LYS A 383 3.09 16.00 -13.89
N TYR A 384 2.99 15.23 -14.97
CA TYR A 384 1.88 15.29 -15.92
C TYR A 384 1.33 13.88 -16.15
N ALA A 385 0.02 13.74 -16.31
CA ALA A 385 -0.58 12.44 -16.64
C ALA A 385 -0.18 12.01 -18.07
N ALA A 386 0.34 10.80 -18.23
CA ALA A 386 0.78 10.26 -19.53
C ALA A 386 -0.38 9.65 -20.36
N SER A 387 -1.53 9.46 -19.71
CA SER A 387 -2.81 9.04 -20.29
C SER A 387 -3.93 9.61 -19.41
N ASP A 388 -5.19 9.36 -19.75
CA ASP A 388 -6.25 9.46 -18.74
C ASP A 388 -5.95 8.46 -17.60
N ILE A 389 -6.02 8.90 -16.35
CA ILE A 389 -5.74 8.07 -15.16
C ILE A 389 -6.81 8.23 -14.08
N ASN A 390 -7.22 7.11 -13.49
CA ASN A 390 -8.19 7.08 -12.41
C ASN A 390 -7.47 7.15 -11.05
N LEU A 391 -7.48 8.34 -10.43
CA LEU A 391 -6.90 8.57 -9.10
C LEU A 391 -7.69 7.79 -8.06
N ARG A 392 -7.02 6.94 -7.26
CA ARG A 392 -7.65 5.95 -6.37
C ARG A 392 -7.68 6.38 -4.91
N GLN A 393 -8.67 5.91 -4.15
CA GLN A 393 -8.73 6.12 -2.69
C GLN A 393 -7.54 5.44 -1.96
N SER A 394 -7.06 4.30 -2.47
CA SER A 394 -5.98 3.51 -1.88
C SER A 394 -4.96 3.07 -2.94
N ARG A 395 -3.82 2.55 -2.50
CA ARG A 395 -2.69 2.07 -3.32
C ARG A 395 -2.98 0.72 -4.00
N THR A 396 -4.14 0.62 -4.66
CA THR A 396 -4.59 -0.58 -5.39
C THR A 396 -5.67 -0.24 -6.41
N TYR A 397 -5.59 -0.87 -7.59
CA TYR A 397 -6.57 -0.72 -8.68
C TYR A 397 -7.98 -1.22 -8.31
N ALA A 398 -8.10 -2.06 -7.29
CA ALA A 398 -9.38 -2.55 -6.78
C ALA A 398 -10.13 -1.52 -5.89
N SER A 399 -9.46 -0.43 -5.47
CA SER A 399 -10.12 0.63 -4.71
C SER A 399 -10.88 1.61 -5.61
N SER A 400 -11.87 2.29 -5.05
CA SER A 400 -12.71 3.26 -5.74
C SER A 400 -11.90 4.43 -6.33
N THR A 401 -12.33 4.90 -7.50
CA THR A 401 -11.85 6.15 -8.11
C THR A 401 -12.36 7.34 -7.31
N VAL A 402 -11.49 8.32 -7.04
CA VAL A 402 -11.84 9.62 -6.45
C VAL A 402 -12.12 10.65 -7.54
N VAL A 403 -11.29 10.67 -8.59
CA VAL A 403 -11.40 11.54 -9.76
C VAL A 403 -10.64 10.94 -10.94
N THR A 404 -11.10 11.16 -12.17
CA THR A 404 -10.31 10.88 -13.38
C THR A 404 -9.52 12.13 -13.76
N ILE A 405 -8.21 11.98 -13.89
CA ILE A 405 -7.28 13.02 -14.33
C ILE A 405 -7.07 12.81 -15.84
N PRO A 406 -7.36 13.80 -16.69
CA PRO A 406 -7.23 13.64 -18.14
C PRO A 406 -5.75 13.68 -18.58
N SER A 407 -5.47 13.08 -19.74
CA SER A 407 -4.13 13.04 -20.34
C SER A 407 -3.51 14.43 -20.47
N GLY A 408 -2.21 14.53 -20.18
CA GLY A 408 -1.44 15.78 -20.18
C GLY A 408 -1.70 16.71 -18.99
N ALA A 409 -2.68 16.44 -18.13
CA ALA A 409 -2.99 17.33 -17.01
C ALA A 409 -1.85 17.38 -15.98
N LYS A 410 -1.57 18.60 -15.50
CA LYS A 410 -0.59 18.86 -14.44
C LYS A 410 -1.09 18.32 -13.10
N VAL A 411 -0.23 17.58 -12.39
CA VAL A 411 -0.48 17.05 -11.04
C VAL A 411 0.67 17.38 -10.10
N GLU A 412 0.40 17.39 -8.79
CA GLU A 412 1.42 17.52 -7.75
C GLU A 412 1.59 16.19 -7.00
N VAL A 413 2.81 15.68 -6.93
CA VAL A 413 3.12 14.38 -6.29
C VAL A 413 3.92 14.61 -5.02
N GLU A 414 3.51 13.96 -3.92
CA GLU A 414 4.25 14.05 -2.64
C GLU A 414 5.59 13.31 -2.79
N ASN A 415 6.70 14.03 -2.67
CA ASN A 415 8.02 13.47 -2.90
C ASN A 415 8.36 12.43 -1.82
N GLY A 416 8.98 11.31 -2.21
CA GLY A 416 9.22 10.17 -1.33
C GLY A 416 7.97 9.35 -0.96
N SER A 417 6.77 9.69 -1.46
CA SER A 417 5.53 8.92 -1.19
C SER A 417 5.41 7.62 -2.01
N ILE A 418 6.48 7.13 -2.62
CA ILE A 418 6.49 5.91 -3.41
C ILE A 418 6.47 4.66 -2.51
N ASP A 419 5.70 3.64 -2.88
CA ASP A 419 5.76 2.31 -2.23
C ASP A 419 6.42 1.25 -3.11
N ALA A 420 6.59 0.05 -2.56
CA ALA A 420 7.18 -1.10 -3.24
C ALA A 420 6.42 -1.53 -4.52
N ASN A 421 5.18 -1.08 -4.71
CA ASN A 421 4.35 -1.34 -5.89
C ASN A 421 4.30 -0.12 -6.84
N ASN A 422 5.22 0.83 -6.70
CA ASN A 422 5.32 2.06 -7.49
C ASN A 422 4.11 3.02 -7.38
N TRP A 423 3.24 2.90 -6.37
CA TRP A 423 2.18 3.89 -6.15
C TRP A 423 2.72 5.14 -5.45
N VAL A 424 2.29 6.31 -5.91
CA VAL A 424 2.61 7.61 -5.32
C VAL A 424 1.33 8.33 -4.89
N LYS A 425 1.44 9.22 -3.90
CA LYS A 425 0.34 10.10 -3.45
C LYS A 425 0.32 11.35 -4.33
N ILE A 426 -0.82 11.62 -4.94
CA ILE A 426 -1.03 12.69 -5.92
C ILE A 426 -2.14 13.62 -5.43
N ILE A 427 -1.95 14.91 -5.68
CA ILE A 427 -2.94 15.96 -5.50
C ILE A 427 -3.27 16.55 -6.87
N TYR A 428 -4.55 16.56 -7.20
CA TYR A 428 -5.09 17.14 -8.44
C TYR A 428 -6.34 17.96 -8.11
N SER A 429 -6.33 19.25 -8.45
CA SER A 429 -7.44 20.19 -8.17
C SER A 429 -7.93 20.18 -6.70
N GLY A 430 -7.01 19.97 -5.76
CA GLY A 430 -7.30 19.85 -4.32
C GLY A 430 -7.69 18.45 -3.84
N THR A 431 -8.03 17.54 -4.75
CA THR A 431 -8.36 16.13 -4.46
C THR A 431 -7.10 15.31 -4.22
N VAL A 432 -7.06 14.55 -3.12
CA VAL A 432 -6.01 13.57 -2.79
C VAL A 432 -6.38 12.20 -3.31
N GLY A 433 -5.39 11.45 -3.80
CA GLY A 433 -5.47 10.00 -3.92
C GLY A 433 -4.14 9.39 -4.37
N TYR A 434 -4.20 8.19 -4.93
CA TYR A 434 -3.02 7.42 -5.32
C TYR A 434 -3.11 6.95 -6.77
N MET A 435 -1.98 6.92 -7.47
CA MET A 435 -1.84 6.23 -8.75
C MET A 435 -0.40 5.69 -8.89
N ASN A 436 -0.19 4.69 -9.75
CA ASN A 436 1.14 4.20 -10.06
C ASN A 436 1.95 5.24 -10.87
N GLN A 437 3.21 5.48 -10.51
CA GLN A 437 4.04 6.50 -11.15
C GLN A 437 4.36 6.23 -12.63
N ALA A 438 4.20 4.99 -13.12
CA ALA A 438 4.45 4.64 -14.53
C ALA A 438 3.52 5.38 -15.51
N TYR A 439 2.39 5.91 -15.03
CA TYR A 439 1.46 6.73 -15.83
C TYR A 439 1.71 8.25 -15.67
N LEU A 440 2.87 8.65 -15.15
CA LEU A 440 3.25 10.05 -14.93
C LEU A 440 4.54 10.40 -15.67
N SER A 441 4.50 11.50 -16.43
CA SER A 441 5.68 12.08 -17.06
C SER A 441 6.28 13.25 -16.25
N ASN A 442 7.56 13.52 -16.49
CA ASN A 442 8.24 14.75 -16.09
C ASN A 442 7.92 15.93 -17.02
N THR A 443 7.55 15.63 -18.27
CA THR A 443 7.31 16.59 -19.36
C THR A 443 5.82 16.78 -19.59
N ALA A 444 5.41 18.01 -19.92
CA ALA A 444 4.03 18.31 -20.29
C ALA A 444 3.73 17.74 -21.68
N TYR A 445 2.68 16.94 -21.82
CA TYR A 445 2.17 16.45 -23.10
C TYR A 445 1.99 17.60 -24.09
N GLN A 446 2.60 17.49 -25.29
CA GLN A 446 2.41 18.43 -26.39
C GLN A 446 1.68 17.74 -27.55
N PRO A 447 0.72 18.40 -28.22
CA PRO A 447 0.18 17.87 -29.47
C PRO A 447 1.27 17.83 -30.54
N ILE A 448 1.20 16.85 -31.44
CA ILE A 448 2.12 16.72 -32.58
C ILE A 448 2.10 18.02 -33.41
N LYS A 449 3.27 18.66 -33.54
CA LYS A 449 3.42 19.95 -34.22
C LYS A 449 4.33 19.84 -35.44
N GLN A 450 3.84 20.25 -36.60
CA GLN A 450 4.62 20.30 -37.85
C GLN A 450 4.75 21.74 -38.35
N ASN A 451 5.98 22.24 -38.47
CA ASN A 451 6.28 23.56 -38.99
C ASN A 451 6.96 23.44 -40.35
N TYR A 452 6.66 24.35 -41.28
CA TYR A 452 7.15 24.29 -42.66
C TYR A 452 7.86 25.59 -43.05
N LYS A 453 9.10 25.47 -43.52
CA LYS A 453 9.95 26.54 -44.08
C LYS A 453 10.34 26.16 -45.51
N THR A 454 10.56 27.17 -46.36
CA THR A 454 11.21 27.00 -47.66
C THR A 454 12.50 27.82 -47.69
N THR A 455 13.60 27.24 -48.13
CA THR A 455 14.88 27.94 -48.32
C THR A 455 15.22 28.02 -49.81
N SER A 456 15.34 29.24 -50.34
CA SER A 456 15.76 29.49 -51.71
C SER A 456 17.27 29.44 -51.85
N TYR A 457 17.76 28.83 -52.94
CA TYR A 457 19.18 28.70 -53.27
C TYR A 457 19.49 29.40 -54.60
N ILE A 458 20.70 29.98 -54.71
CA ILE A 458 21.12 30.75 -55.91
C ILE A 458 21.33 29.83 -57.13
N SER A 459 21.71 28.57 -56.89
CA SER A 459 21.82 27.53 -57.90
C SER A 459 20.49 27.32 -58.63
N THR A 460 20.50 27.33 -59.96
CA THR A 460 19.35 26.89 -60.75
C THR A 460 19.23 25.36 -60.75
N TYR A 461 18.02 24.84 -60.97
CA TYR A 461 17.78 23.39 -60.97
C TYR A 461 18.67 22.65 -61.99
N SER A 462 18.81 23.21 -63.20
CA SER A 462 19.65 22.65 -64.26
C SER A 462 21.14 22.63 -63.88
N SER A 463 21.65 23.71 -63.27
CA SER A 463 23.05 23.76 -62.79
C SER A 463 23.30 22.76 -61.66
N ALA A 464 22.34 22.58 -60.76
CA ALA A 464 22.43 21.59 -59.69
C ALA A 464 22.44 20.16 -60.24
N LEU A 465 21.59 19.85 -61.22
CA LEU A 465 21.53 18.55 -61.88
C LEU A 465 22.84 18.23 -62.62
N SER A 466 23.40 19.18 -63.39
CA SER A 466 24.67 18.97 -64.10
C SER A 466 25.80 18.59 -63.15
N LYS A 467 26.04 19.39 -62.11
CA LYS A 467 27.09 19.15 -61.11
C LYS A 467 26.94 17.83 -60.37
N LEU A 468 25.70 17.35 -60.20
CA LEU A 468 25.42 16.05 -59.61
C LEU A 468 25.68 14.89 -60.57
N MET A 469 25.46 15.07 -61.87
CA MET A 469 25.79 14.09 -62.91
C MET A 469 27.30 13.96 -63.13
N ASP A 470 28.04 15.07 -63.10
CA ASP A 470 29.52 15.10 -63.18
C ASP A 470 30.17 14.21 -62.10
N GLY A 471 29.54 14.13 -60.92
CA GLY A 471 29.94 13.27 -59.80
C GLY A 471 29.68 11.77 -59.98
N ASN A 472 29.25 11.31 -61.17
CA ASN A 472 28.92 9.91 -61.47
C ASN A 472 27.98 9.27 -60.42
N PRO A 473 26.77 9.83 -60.22
CA PRO A 473 25.84 9.43 -59.17
C PRO A 473 25.41 7.98 -59.36
N GLN A 474 25.06 7.29 -58.28
CA GLN A 474 24.76 5.85 -58.28
C GLN A 474 23.29 5.57 -57.95
N THR A 475 22.81 4.38 -58.30
CA THR A 475 21.49 3.85 -57.96
C THR A 475 21.51 2.33 -57.82
N ASP A 476 20.64 1.78 -56.97
CA ASP A 476 20.35 0.34 -56.84
C ASP A 476 19.18 -0.10 -57.75
N LYS A 477 18.58 0.84 -58.49
CA LYS A 477 17.56 0.57 -59.52
C LYS A 477 18.16 -0.31 -60.62
N LYS A 478 17.87 -1.61 -60.56
CA LYS A 478 18.38 -2.60 -61.53
C LYS A 478 17.92 -2.25 -62.96
N PRO A 479 18.83 -2.25 -63.94
CA PRO A 479 18.50 -1.95 -65.32
C PRO A 479 17.78 -3.11 -66.02
N THR A 480 16.76 -2.79 -66.83
CA THR A 480 15.95 -3.79 -67.57
C THR A 480 16.76 -4.60 -68.57
N ASN A 481 17.83 -4.02 -69.13
CA ASN A 481 18.76 -4.67 -70.04
C ASN A 481 20.18 -4.17 -69.75
N ALA A 482 21.18 -5.03 -69.99
CA ALA A 482 22.58 -4.67 -69.99
C ALA A 482 23.27 -5.30 -71.20
N TYR A 483 24.04 -4.47 -71.92
CA TYR A 483 24.75 -4.83 -73.15
C TYR A 483 26.22 -4.44 -73.05
N ILE A 484 27.09 -5.16 -73.74
CA ILE A 484 28.51 -4.86 -73.89
C ILE A 484 28.96 -5.14 -75.33
N SER A 485 29.77 -4.26 -75.92
CA SER A 485 30.26 -4.40 -77.30
C SER A 485 31.24 -5.58 -77.41
N GLU A 486 31.23 -6.26 -78.56
CA GLU A 486 32.17 -7.36 -78.84
C GLU A 486 33.64 -6.94 -78.69
N ALA A 487 33.98 -5.68 -79.00
CA ALA A 487 35.33 -5.13 -78.83
C ALA A 487 35.82 -5.07 -77.36
N SER A 488 34.95 -5.31 -76.37
CA SER A 488 35.30 -5.38 -74.95
C SER A 488 35.38 -6.81 -74.38
N ILE A 489 34.96 -7.83 -75.14
CA ILE A 489 34.77 -9.21 -74.66
C ILE A 489 35.57 -10.20 -75.52
N ARG A 490 36.40 -11.04 -74.88
CA ARG A 490 36.95 -12.23 -75.53
C ARG A 490 35.99 -13.39 -75.32
N ILE A 491 35.46 -13.96 -76.41
CA ILE A 491 34.68 -15.20 -76.36
C ILE A 491 35.55 -16.36 -75.86
N THR A 492 34.98 -17.20 -74.98
CA THR A 492 35.66 -18.34 -74.33
C THR A 492 34.88 -19.66 -74.48
N GLY A 493 33.70 -19.63 -75.09
CA GLY A 493 32.82 -20.77 -75.33
C GLY A 493 31.53 -20.30 -75.99
N THR A 494 30.66 -21.23 -76.39
CA THR A 494 29.48 -20.95 -77.25
C THR A 494 28.66 -19.74 -76.82
N ASN A 495 28.36 -19.64 -75.51
CA ASN A 495 27.59 -18.54 -74.92
C ASN A 495 28.36 -17.85 -73.77
N THR A 496 29.70 -17.89 -73.76
CA THR A 496 30.51 -17.32 -72.67
C THR A 496 31.66 -16.47 -73.18
N GLY A 497 32.01 -15.44 -72.40
CA GLY A 497 33.18 -14.61 -72.64
C GLY A 497 33.72 -13.98 -71.37
N VAL A 498 34.88 -13.32 -71.49
CA VAL A 498 35.53 -12.58 -70.41
C VAL A 498 35.86 -11.15 -70.85
N ALA A 499 35.73 -10.19 -69.93
CA ALA A 499 36.11 -8.80 -70.19
C ALA A 499 37.62 -8.68 -70.47
N LEU A 500 37.97 -8.10 -71.62
CA LEU A 500 39.37 -7.91 -72.06
C LEU A 500 40.17 -7.01 -71.12
N ASN A 501 39.52 -5.99 -70.55
CA ASN A 501 40.09 -5.04 -69.61
C ASN A 501 38.96 -4.32 -68.85
N ALA A 502 39.33 -3.51 -67.84
CA ALA A 502 38.37 -2.79 -67.00
C ALA A 502 37.70 -1.56 -67.66
N ASN A 503 37.92 -1.31 -68.96
CA ASN A 503 37.30 -0.18 -69.68
C ASN A 503 35.98 -0.55 -70.38
N GLY A 504 35.60 -1.83 -70.41
CA GLY A 504 34.34 -2.29 -71.00
C GLY A 504 33.12 -1.64 -70.35
N GLN A 505 32.55 -0.64 -71.03
CA GLN A 505 31.37 0.11 -70.59
C GLN A 505 30.10 -0.69 -70.87
N VAL A 506 29.43 -1.11 -69.80
CA VAL A 506 28.14 -1.80 -69.87
C VAL A 506 27.04 -0.76 -70.08
N ARG A 507 26.15 -0.97 -71.06
CA ARG A 507 25.16 0.02 -71.51
C ARG A 507 23.73 -0.52 -71.47
N ASN A 508 22.74 0.36 -71.32
CA ASN A 508 21.33 0.00 -71.25
C ASN A 508 20.71 -0.39 -72.61
N THR A 509 21.36 0.00 -73.72
CA THR A 509 21.01 -0.36 -75.10
C THR A 509 22.24 -0.90 -75.84
N ALA A 510 22.00 -1.64 -76.92
CA ALA A 510 23.03 -2.07 -77.86
C ALA A 510 23.41 -0.89 -78.79
N SER A 511 24.22 0.04 -78.31
CA SER A 511 24.73 1.18 -79.08
C SER A 511 25.92 1.86 -78.39
N SER A 512 26.85 2.37 -79.20
CA SER A 512 27.96 3.25 -78.82
C SER A 512 27.53 4.53 -78.07
N THR A 513 26.27 4.95 -78.20
CA THR A 513 25.68 6.10 -77.50
C THR A 513 24.79 5.74 -76.30
N GLY A 514 24.52 4.45 -76.07
CA GLY A 514 23.66 3.97 -74.98
C GLY A 514 24.17 4.37 -73.59
N PHE A 515 23.27 4.62 -72.64
CA PHE A 515 23.64 5.08 -71.30
C PHE A 515 24.49 4.05 -70.56
N VAL A 516 25.66 4.48 -70.06
CA VAL A 516 26.65 3.63 -69.39
C VAL A 516 26.18 3.32 -67.97
N LEU A 517 25.73 2.09 -67.75
CA LEU A 517 25.29 1.52 -66.48
C LEU A 517 26.44 1.28 -65.50
N GLY A 518 27.66 1.08 -66.00
CA GLY A 518 28.84 0.79 -65.21
C GLY A 518 29.94 0.14 -66.04
N LYS A 519 30.88 -0.54 -65.37
CA LYS A 519 32.01 -1.24 -66.00
C LYS A 519 32.14 -2.69 -65.50
N LEU A 520 32.70 -3.55 -66.35
CA LEU A 520 33.23 -4.85 -65.95
C LEU A 520 34.65 -4.69 -65.38
N LYS A 521 35.05 -5.58 -64.48
CA LYS A 521 36.44 -5.73 -64.04
C LYS A 521 37.24 -6.48 -65.11
N SER A 522 38.57 -6.33 -65.10
CA SER A 522 39.43 -7.09 -66.01
C SER A 522 39.25 -8.60 -65.77
N ALA A 523 39.15 -9.39 -66.85
CA ALA A 523 38.86 -10.82 -66.84
C ALA A 523 37.55 -11.25 -66.16
N GLU A 524 36.60 -10.33 -65.91
CA GLU A 524 35.29 -10.68 -65.36
C GLU A 524 34.48 -11.53 -66.37
N PRO A 525 33.98 -12.73 -65.98
CA PRO A 525 33.26 -13.62 -66.87
C PRO A 525 31.80 -13.18 -67.05
N ILE A 526 31.26 -13.38 -68.25
CA ILE A 526 29.85 -13.16 -68.58
C ILE A 526 29.24 -14.36 -69.32
N THR A 527 27.95 -14.60 -69.05
CA THR A 527 27.11 -15.50 -69.84
C THR A 527 26.30 -14.65 -70.82
N ILE A 528 26.48 -14.91 -72.11
CA ILE A 528 25.80 -14.21 -73.21
C ILE A 528 24.40 -14.80 -73.36
N LEU A 529 23.38 -13.95 -73.22
CA LEU A 529 21.96 -14.32 -73.28
C LEU A 529 21.35 -14.04 -74.66
N ASN A 530 21.87 -13.05 -75.37
CA ASN A 530 21.54 -12.76 -76.76
C ASN A 530 22.67 -11.95 -77.41
N THR A 531 22.77 -11.98 -78.74
CA THR A 531 23.64 -11.11 -79.53
C THR A 531 22.78 -10.22 -80.41
N ILE A 532 23.01 -8.91 -80.39
CA ILE A 532 22.31 -7.91 -81.21
C ILE A 532 23.35 -7.17 -82.03
N MET A 533 23.05 -6.89 -83.30
CA MET A 533 23.83 -5.99 -84.13
C MET A 533 23.19 -4.59 -84.10
N ASP A 534 23.99 -3.54 -83.94
CA ASP A 534 23.49 -2.16 -84.00
C ASP A 534 23.46 -1.61 -85.43
N SER A 535 22.99 -0.36 -85.58
CA SER A 535 22.91 0.35 -86.86
C SER A 535 24.28 0.66 -87.50
N GLU A 536 25.37 0.49 -86.76
CA GLU A 536 26.76 0.68 -87.22
C GLU A 536 27.40 -0.67 -87.60
N GLY A 537 26.68 -1.78 -87.46
CA GLY A 537 27.16 -3.14 -87.74
C GLY A 537 27.94 -3.79 -86.58
N THR A 538 28.08 -3.11 -85.44
CA THR A 538 28.80 -3.62 -84.26
C THR A 538 27.93 -4.63 -83.51
N LYS A 539 28.51 -5.76 -83.08
CA LYS A 539 27.78 -6.72 -82.23
C LYS A 539 27.86 -6.34 -80.76
N TRP A 540 26.75 -6.52 -80.07
CA TRP A 540 26.55 -6.29 -78.65
C TRP A 540 25.99 -7.54 -77.99
N TYR A 541 26.62 -7.97 -76.91
CA TYR A 541 26.19 -9.10 -76.11
C TYR A 541 25.29 -8.64 -74.96
N LYS A 542 24.05 -9.14 -74.93
CA LYS A 542 23.13 -8.99 -73.80
C LYS A 542 23.53 -9.97 -72.70
N PHE A 543 23.61 -9.52 -71.45
CA PHE A 543 23.93 -10.37 -70.31
C PHE A 543 23.29 -9.86 -69.00
N ASN A 544 23.31 -10.68 -67.95
CA ASN A 544 22.84 -10.29 -66.62
C ASN A 544 23.94 -9.55 -65.85
N PHE A 545 23.94 -8.21 -65.91
CA PHE A 545 24.90 -7.37 -65.18
C PHE A 545 24.51 -7.26 -63.69
N ASN A 546 24.85 -8.28 -62.91
CA ASN A 546 24.52 -8.36 -61.49
C ASN A 546 25.46 -7.47 -60.64
N ARG A 547 25.06 -6.21 -60.40
CA ARG A 547 25.67 -5.29 -59.43
C ARG A 547 24.69 -4.93 -58.31
N GLN A 548 25.24 -4.43 -57.20
CA GLN A 548 24.48 -3.72 -56.16
C GLN A 548 24.24 -2.26 -56.57
N TRP A 549 25.21 -1.64 -57.24
CA TRP A 549 25.18 -0.25 -57.69
C TRP A 549 25.41 -0.14 -59.19
N PHE A 550 24.67 0.76 -59.82
CA PHE A 550 24.77 1.16 -61.21
C PHE A 550 24.88 2.69 -61.27
N ASN A 551 25.43 3.23 -62.35
CA ASN A 551 25.35 4.66 -62.62
C ASN A 551 23.86 5.08 -62.72
N ALA A 552 23.49 6.15 -62.05
CA ALA A 552 22.18 6.77 -62.13
C ALA A 552 22.01 7.53 -63.44
N SER A 553 20.86 7.37 -64.10
CA SER A 553 20.54 8.17 -65.28
C SER A 553 20.20 9.62 -64.88
N GLN A 554 20.21 10.53 -65.85
CA GLN A 554 19.79 11.92 -65.62
C GLN A 554 18.30 12.00 -65.21
N SER A 555 17.44 11.14 -65.74
CA SER A 555 16.01 11.10 -65.39
C SER A 555 15.78 10.53 -63.99
N ASP A 556 16.52 9.50 -63.58
CA ASP A 556 16.48 9.00 -62.19
C ASP A 556 17.00 10.07 -61.21
N THR A 557 18.14 10.70 -61.53
CA THR A 557 18.72 11.78 -60.70
C THR A 557 17.76 12.98 -60.62
N THR A 558 17.08 13.32 -61.72
CA THR A 558 16.01 14.35 -61.75
C THR A 558 14.87 14.00 -60.80
N TYR A 559 14.46 12.73 -60.71
CA TYR A 559 13.37 12.33 -59.82
C TYR A 559 13.69 12.57 -58.34
N TYR A 560 14.88 12.20 -57.87
CA TYR A 560 15.25 12.40 -56.47
C TYR A 560 15.71 13.85 -56.17
N LEU A 561 16.24 14.56 -57.16
CA LEU A 561 16.67 15.95 -57.00
C LEU A 561 15.48 16.91 -56.88
N ASN A 562 14.36 16.71 -57.59
CA ASN A 562 13.23 17.64 -57.52
C ASN A 562 12.47 17.54 -56.19
N PRO A 563 12.50 18.57 -55.31
CA PRO A 563 11.83 18.51 -54.00
C PRO A 563 10.30 18.40 -54.12
N ASN A 564 9.74 18.87 -55.25
CA ASN A 564 8.29 18.86 -55.49
C ASN A 564 7.74 17.47 -55.82
N ASN A 565 8.59 16.45 -56.03
CA ASN A 565 8.15 15.07 -56.26
C ASN A 565 7.70 14.36 -54.97
N PHE A 566 7.84 15.00 -53.81
CA PHE A 566 7.60 14.40 -52.49
C PHE A 566 6.48 15.13 -51.76
N SER A 567 5.32 14.46 -51.62
CA SER A 567 4.13 15.03 -50.97
C SER A 567 4.26 15.11 -49.45
N LYS A 568 3.66 16.15 -48.85
CA LYS A 568 3.48 16.25 -47.39
C LYS A 568 2.76 15.02 -46.82
N ASN A 569 2.98 14.74 -45.54
CA ASN A 569 2.38 13.63 -44.79
C ASN A 569 2.73 12.23 -45.34
N THR A 570 3.74 12.12 -46.21
CA THR A 570 4.33 10.84 -46.63
C THR A 570 5.65 10.61 -45.86
N PRO A 571 6.08 9.35 -45.67
CA PRO A 571 7.39 9.07 -45.07
C PRO A 571 8.51 9.82 -45.80
N ALA A 572 8.43 9.87 -47.14
CA ALA A 572 9.38 10.55 -48.01
C ALA A 572 9.60 12.03 -47.66
N TYR A 573 8.63 12.71 -47.04
CA TYR A 573 8.76 14.11 -46.66
C TYR A 573 9.73 14.35 -45.49
N LEU A 574 10.02 13.32 -44.68
CA LEU A 574 11.04 13.38 -43.63
C LEU A 574 12.46 13.63 -44.17
N GLN A 575 12.70 13.52 -45.48
CA GLN A 575 13.98 13.92 -46.07
C GLN A 575 14.25 15.43 -45.94
N PHE A 576 13.21 16.23 -45.73
CA PHE A 576 13.27 17.67 -45.45
C PHE A 576 13.20 18.00 -43.96
N LEU A 577 13.13 16.99 -43.07
CA LEU A 577 13.13 17.20 -41.63
C LEU A 577 14.44 17.89 -41.21
N VAL A 578 14.31 18.97 -40.45
CA VAL A 578 15.40 19.72 -39.85
C VAL A 578 16.02 18.87 -38.74
N LEU A 579 17.18 18.30 -39.05
CA LEU A 579 17.98 17.49 -38.15
C LEU A 579 18.74 18.35 -37.13
N SER A 580 18.87 19.66 -37.34
CA SER A 580 19.56 20.62 -36.46
C SER A 580 18.78 21.02 -35.20
N LYS A 581 17.84 20.20 -34.73
CA LYS A 581 17.02 20.48 -33.53
C LYS A 581 16.52 19.19 -32.86
N PRO A 582 16.48 19.13 -31.52
CA PRO A 582 15.70 18.12 -30.79
C PRO A 582 14.20 18.23 -31.09
N THR A 583 13.50 17.09 -31.01
CA THR A 583 12.05 16.95 -31.25
C THR A 583 11.21 17.03 -29.95
N ASN A 584 11.86 16.93 -28.79
CA ASN A 584 11.28 17.02 -27.44
C ASN A 584 10.33 15.86 -27.12
N VAL A 585 10.74 14.64 -27.45
CA VAL A 585 9.99 13.41 -27.20
C VAL A 585 10.03 13.01 -25.72
N ASP A 586 9.00 12.29 -25.25
CA ASP A 586 9.00 11.72 -23.91
C ASP A 586 9.97 10.53 -23.84
N ILE A 587 10.97 10.63 -22.95
CA ILE A 587 12.02 9.62 -22.77
C ILE A 587 11.45 8.27 -22.31
N ASN A 588 10.40 8.25 -21.50
CA ASN A 588 9.75 7.02 -21.07
C ASN A 588 8.97 6.40 -22.23
N GLU A 589 8.29 7.20 -23.05
CA GLU A 589 7.60 6.72 -24.25
C GLU A 589 8.58 6.09 -25.27
N VAL A 590 9.73 6.75 -25.50
CA VAL A 590 10.82 6.22 -26.33
C VAL A 590 11.38 4.91 -25.76
N ASN A 591 11.62 4.83 -24.44
CA ASN A 591 12.12 3.61 -23.82
C ASN A 591 11.10 2.46 -23.92
N GLN A 592 9.83 2.70 -23.59
CA GLN A 592 8.79 1.66 -23.54
C GLN A 592 8.38 1.14 -24.93
N LYS A 593 8.32 2.02 -25.94
CA LYS A 593 7.83 1.67 -27.28
C LYS A 593 8.96 1.39 -28.28
N ILE A 594 9.92 2.30 -28.41
CA ILE A 594 10.94 2.26 -29.47
C ILE A 594 12.15 1.43 -29.08
N LEU A 595 12.74 1.67 -27.90
CA LEU A 595 14.01 1.06 -27.48
C LEU A 595 13.84 -0.25 -26.70
N ASN A 596 12.61 -0.60 -26.32
CA ASN A 596 12.28 -1.88 -25.70
C ASN A 596 12.72 -3.07 -26.58
N GLY A 597 13.45 -4.01 -25.99
CA GLY A 597 14.03 -5.17 -26.69
C GLY A 597 15.16 -4.86 -27.69
N LYS A 598 15.64 -3.62 -27.81
CA LYS A 598 16.67 -3.22 -28.79
C LYS A 598 18.11 -3.47 -28.32
N GLY A 599 18.37 -4.67 -27.80
CA GLY A 599 19.69 -5.08 -27.33
C GLY A 599 20.31 -4.07 -26.36
N ILE A 600 21.56 -3.67 -26.61
CA ILE A 600 22.28 -2.71 -25.76
C ILE A 600 21.69 -1.27 -25.76
N LEU A 601 20.83 -0.95 -26.73
CA LEU A 601 20.14 0.34 -26.83
C LEU A 601 18.88 0.42 -25.94
N ALA A 602 18.46 -0.68 -25.31
CA ALA A 602 17.37 -0.69 -24.36
C ALA A 602 17.60 0.31 -23.22
N ASP A 603 16.55 1.03 -22.85
CA ASP A 603 16.50 2.12 -21.85
C ASP A 603 17.42 3.34 -22.10
N LYS A 604 18.11 3.43 -23.25
CA LYS A 604 19.05 4.52 -23.56
C LYS A 604 18.40 5.82 -24.06
N GLY A 605 17.08 5.98 -23.97
CA GLY A 605 16.36 7.18 -24.42
C GLY A 605 16.87 8.48 -23.79
N ALA A 606 17.29 8.43 -22.51
CA ALA A 606 17.94 9.55 -21.85
C ALA A 606 19.29 9.92 -22.48
N SER A 607 20.10 8.93 -22.90
CA SER A 607 21.37 9.14 -23.58
C SER A 607 21.19 9.70 -24.99
N PHE A 608 20.15 9.27 -25.72
CA PHE A 608 19.79 9.85 -27.01
C PHE A 608 19.27 11.28 -26.89
N ASN A 609 18.45 11.59 -25.88
CA ASN A 609 18.02 12.96 -25.60
C ASN A 609 19.20 13.87 -25.19
N GLN A 610 20.12 13.38 -24.33
CA GLN A 610 21.34 14.10 -23.98
C GLN A 610 22.23 14.35 -25.21
N ALA A 611 22.40 13.34 -26.08
CA ALA A 611 23.16 13.46 -27.33
C ALA A 611 22.55 14.50 -28.27
N ALA A 612 21.22 14.51 -28.39
CA ALA A 612 20.44 15.46 -29.16
C ALA A 612 20.59 16.90 -28.65
N VAL A 613 20.46 17.11 -27.35
CA VAL A 613 20.60 18.44 -26.71
C VAL A 613 22.04 18.96 -26.82
N LEU A 614 23.05 18.13 -26.54
CA LEU A 614 24.46 18.55 -26.58
C LEU A 614 24.98 18.81 -28.00
N SER A 615 24.55 18.00 -28.97
CA SER A 615 25.02 18.08 -30.36
C SER A 615 24.10 18.94 -31.25
N ASN A 616 22.96 19.38 -30.71
CA ASN A 616 21.85 20.00 -31.44
C ASN A 616 21.39 19.16 -32.66
N VAL A 617 21.09 17.89 -32.41
CA VAL A 617 20.66 16.90 -33.42
C VAL A 617 19.31 16.29 -33.06
N ASN A 618 18.46 15.99 -34.05
CA ASN A 618 17.16 15.31 -33.84
C ASN A 618 17.32 13.89 -33.26
N GLU A 619 16.75 13.62 -32.07
CA GLU A 619 16.91 12.35 -31.36
C GLU A 619 16.29 11.14 -32.11
N ILE A 620 15.23 11.34 -32.90
CA ILE A 620 14.60 10.26 -33.66
C ILE A 620 15.42 9.88 -34.89
N TYR A 621 16.10 10.85 -35.52
CA TYR A 621 17.14 10.57 -36.51
C TYR A 621 18.32 9.77 -35.89
N LEU A 622 18.81 10.19 -34.71
CA LEU A 622 19.90 9.47 -34.01
C LEU A 622 19.50 8.03 -33.66
N ILE A 623 18.29 7.81 -33.12
CA ILE A 623 17.78 6.48 -32.79
C ILE A 623 17.58 5.64 -34.07
N SER A 624 17.04 6.22 -35.14
CA SER A 624 16.85 5.51 -36.42
C SER A 624 18.17 5.04 -37.02
N HIS A 625 19.21 5.86 -37.02
CA HIS A 625 20.54 5.43 -37.45
C HIS A 625 21.15 4.41 -36.50
N ALA A 626 21.13 4.65 -35.18
CA ALA A 626 21.68 3.71 -34.22
C ALA A 626 21.02 2.32 -34.35
N LEU A 627 19.70 2.23 -34.54
CA LEU A 627 18.99 0.98 -34.78
C LEU A 627 19.36 0.30 -36.11
N LEU A 628 19.67 1.07 -37.16
CA LEU A 628 20.10 0.55 -38.46
C LEU A 628 21.54 0.00 -38.38
N GLU A 629 22.51 0.85 -38.02
CA GLU A 629 23.94 0.53 -38.03
C GLU A 629 24.33 -0.55 -36.99
N SER A 630 23.57 -0.65 -35.88
CA SER A 630 23.78 -1.69 -34.86
C SER A 630 22.91 -2.95 -35.03
N GLY A 631 22.04 -3.01 -36.04
CA GLY A 631 21.10 -4.12 -36.20
C GLY A 631 20.18 -4.31 -34.98
N ASN A 632 19.43 -3.28 -34.59
CA ASN A 632 18.64 -3.21 -33.36
C ASN A 632 19.44 -3.47 -32.07
N GLY A 633 20.68 -2.94 -31.98
CA GLY A 633 21.54 -3.05 -30.80
C GLY A 633 22.18 -4.43 -30.60
N SER A 634 22.24 -5.26 -31.65
CA SER A 634 22.76 -6.64 -31.58
C SER A 634 24.17 -6.82 -32.18
N SER A 635 24.67 -5.87 -32.97
CA SER A 635 25.98 -6.00 -33.62
C SER A 635 27.13 -6.09 -32.62
N GLN A 636 28.21 -6.79 -33.00
CA GLN A 636 29.41 -6.94 -32.16
C GLN A 636 30.06 -5.57 -31.85
N LEU A 637 30.04 -4.64 -32.81
CA LEU A 637 30.60 -3.30 -32.67
C LEU A 637 29.79 -2.43 -31.68
N ALA A 638 28.46 -2.61 -31.65
CA ALA A 638 27.57 -1.95 -30.69
C ALA A 638 27.65 -2.59 -29.30
N ASN A 639 27.79 -3.91 -29.19
CA ASN A 639 27.95 -4.62 -27.92
C ASN A 639 29.38 -4.55 -27.35
N GLY A 640 30.31 -4.04 -28.16
CA GLY A 640 31.62 -3.51 -27.79
C GLY A 640 32.77 -4.50 -27.95
N VAL A 641 33.88 -3.98 -28.47
CA VAL A 641 35.09 -4.72 -28.85
C VAL A 641 36.22 -4.37 -27.88
N ILE A 642 37.06 -5.34 -27.49
CA ILE A 642 38.31 -5.06 -26.77
C ILE A 642 39.38 -4.70 -27.79
N VAL A 643 39.87 -3.46 -27.74
CA VAL A 643 40.93 -2.95 -28.61
C VAL A 643 42.24 -2.93 -27.82
N SER A 644 43.24 -3.64 -28.32
CA SER A 644 44.60 -3.76 -27.75
C SER A 644 45.70 -3.29 -28.72
N SER A 645 45.35 -2.93 -29.95
CA SER A 645 46.23 -2.23 -30.89
C SER A 645 45.43 -1.24 -31.73
N VAL A 646 46.11 -0.20 -32.22
CA VAL A 646 45.56 0.90 -33.01
C VAL A 646 46.56 1.27 -34.10
N GLY A 647 46.16 1.21 -35.38
CA GLY A 647 47.06 1.43 -36.51
C GLY A 647 48.21 0.43 -36.59
N GLY A 648 48.02 -0.78 -36.01
CA GLY A 648 49.06 -1.79 -35.83
C GLY A 648 49.97 -1.60 -34.59
N LEU A 649 49.90 -0.47 -33.88
CA LEU A 649 50.69 -0.22 -32.68
C LEU A 649 49.95 -0.69 -31.41
N PRO A 650 50.60 -1.35 -30.43
CA PRO A 650 49.96 -1.75 -29.17
C PRO A 650 49.42 -0.56 -28.37
N VAL A 651 48.26 -0.74 -27.72
CA VAL A 651 47.65 0.23 -26.79
C VAL A 651 47.12 -0.48 -25.54
N THR A 652 46.87 0.27 -24.45
CA THR A 652 46.26 -0.27 -23.23
C THR A 652 44.91 -0.94 -23.54
N PRO A 653 44.74 -2.24 -23.31
CA PRO A 653 43.51 -2.94 -23.71
C PRO A 653 42.25 -2.36 -23.09
N LYS A 654 41.29 -1.95 -23.92
CA LYS A 654 40.05 -1.30 -23.47
C LYS A 654 38.85 -1.80 -24.26
N LYS A 655 37.73 -2.08 -23.58
CA LYS A 655 36.45 -2.32 -24.25
C LYS A 655 35.83 -1.00 -24.70
N VAL A 656 35.48 -0.90 -25.97
CA VAL A 656 34.94 0.30 -26.63
C VAL A 656 33.71 -0.05 -27.46
N TYR A 657 32.80 0.91 -27.61
CA TYR A 657 31.46 0.74 -28.17
C TYR A 657 31.24 1.73 -29.32
N ASN A 658 30.51 1.34 -30.36
CA ASN A 658 30.17 2.23 -31.48
C ASN A 658 28.81 1.86 -32.06
N MET A 659 27.84 2.78 -31.94
CA MET A 659 26.44 2.55 -32.30
C MET A 659 26.07 2.94 -33.72
N TYR A 660 26.98 3.59 -34.45
CA TYR A 660 26.71 4.26 -35.73
C TYR A 660 27.67 3.84 -36.85
N GLY A 661 28.47 2.78 -36.64
CA GLY A 661 29.45 2.30 -37.62
C GLY A 661 30.60 3.27 -37.94
N ILE A 662 30.74 4.38 -37.21
CA ILE A 662 31.67 5.46 -37.58
C ILE A 662 33.12 4.95 -37.58
N GLY A 663 33.84 5.14 -38.69
CA GLY A 663 35.20 4.64 -38.88
C GLY A 663 35.30 3.19 -39.36
N ALA A 664 34.18 2.48 -39.54
CA ALA A 664 34.18 1.20 -40.24
C ALA A 664 34.60 1.39 -41.71
N ILE A 665 35.49 0.54 -42.20
CA ILE A 665 35.99 0.54 -43.58
C ILE A 665 35.61 -0.77 -44.28
N ASP A 666 35.26 -0.72 -45.57
CA ASP A 666 34.71 -1.85 -46.33
C ASP A 666 35.54 -3.15 -46.24
N SER A 667 36.87 -3.02 -46.14
CA SER A 667 37.80 -4.15 -46.06
C SER A 667 37.94 -4.77 -44.66
N ASN A 668 37.64 -4.02 -43.60
CA ASN A 668 37.66 -4.49 -42.21
C ASN A 668 36.82 -3.57 -41.29
N PRO A 669 35.48 -3.69 -41.31
CA PRO A 669 34.60 -2.75 -40.63
C PRO A 669 34.70 -2.82 -39.10
N LEU A 670 34.95 -4.02 -38.56
CA LEU A 670 35.04 -4.25 -37.12
C LEU A 670 36.29 -3.60 -36.50
N VAL A 671 37.46 -3.74 -37.13
CA VAL A 671 38.70 -3.12 -36.63
C VAL A 671 38.66 -1.61 -36.81
N GLY A 672 38.31 -1.10 -38.00
CA GLY A 672 38.24 0.34 -38.24
C GLY A 672 37.28 1.06 -37.28
N GLY A 673 36.06 0.52 -37.12
CA GLY A 673 35.04 1.12 -36.26
C GLY A 673 35.36 1.04 -34.75
N SER A 674 36.13 0.04 -34.32
CA SER A 674 36.53 -0.10 -32.90
C SER A 674 37.81 0.69 -32.59
N GLU A 675 38.80 0.73 -33.47
CA GLU A 675 39.92 1.66 -33.35
C GLU A 675 39.45 3.12 -33.29
N TYR A 676 38.45 3.49 -34.09
CA TYR A 676 37.87 4.83 -34.06
C TYR A 676 37.22 5.11 -32.70
N ALA A 677 36.41 4.17 -32.20
CA ALA A 677 35.79 4.27 -30.87
C ALA A 677 36.81 4.38 -29.73
N TYR A 678 37.95 3.69 -29.85
CA TYR A 678 39.07 3.82 -28.91
C TYR A 678 39.69 5.23 -28.94
N LYS A 679 39.97 5.76 -30.14
CA LYS A 679 40.51 7.14 -30.33
C LYS A 679 39.57 8.21 -29.78
N GLN A 680 38.25 8.00 -29.84
CA GLN A 680 37.24 8.90 -29.29
C GLN A 680 36.87 8.63 -27.81
N GLY A 681 37.48 7.63 -27.16
CA GLY A 681 37.24 7.31 -25.74
C GLY A 681 35.85 6.75 -25.43
N TRP A 682 35.17 6.12 -26.41
CA TRP A 682 33.81 5.56 -26.28
C TRP A 682 33.80 4.25 -25.49
N ASP A 683 34.14 4.31 -24.21
CA ASP A 683 34.25 3.17 -23.29
C ASP A 683 32.95 2.78 -22.56
N THR A 684 31.84 3.46 -22.85
CA THR A 684 30.48 3.04 -22.47
C THR A 684 29.49 3.22 -23.64
N PRO A 685 28.35 2.50 -23.65
CA PRO A 685 27.30 2.69 -24.65
C PRO A 685 26.80 4.14 -24.75
N GLU A 686 26.68 4.83 -23.63
CA GLU A 686 26.17 6.19 -23.53
C GLU A 686 27.14 7.19 -24.17
N LYS A 687 28.46 7.02 -23.93
CA LYS A 687 29.51 7.82 -24.59
C LYS A 687 29.54 7.57 -26.11
N ALA A 688 29.31 6.34 -26.55
CA ALA A 688 29.20 6.02 -27.97
C ALA A 688 27.98 6.69 -28.64
N ILE A 689 26.83 6.74 -27.94
CA ILE A 689 25.62 7.43 -28.39
C ILE A 689 25.87 8.95 -28.52
N ILE A 690 26.44 9.57 -27.49
CA ILE A 690 26.69 11.02 -27.44
C ILE A 690 27.79 11.45 -28.42
N GLY A 691 28.91 10.73 -28.46
CA GLY A 691 30.03 11.03 -29.35
C GLY A 691 29.72 10.80 -30.83
N GLY A 692 28.93 9.77 -31.15
CA GLY A 692 28.50 9.54 -32.53
C GLY A 692 27.52 10.59 -33.05
N ALA A 693 26.66 11.14 -32.18
CA ALA A 693 25.82 12.29 -32.53
C ALA A 693 26.66 13.54 -32.82
N ALA A 694 27.69 13.80 -32.00
CA ALA A 694 28.62 14.91 -32.22
C ALA A 694 29.40 14.78 -33.54
N PHE A 695 29.74 13.56 -33.99
CA PHE A 695 30.37 13.34 -35.30
C PHE A 695 29.47 13.80 -36.46
N VAL A 696 28.17 13.45 -36.46
CA VAL A 696 27.23 13.90 -37.50
C VAL A 696 27.02 15.43 -37.42
N ALA A 697 26.89 15.96 -36.20
CA ALA A 697 26.72 17.39 -35.96
C ALA A 697 27.87 18.22 -36.55
N GLN A 698 29.12 17.83 -36.24
CA GLN A 698 30.33 18.51 -36.69
C GLN A 698 30.58 18.36 -38.20
N ASN A 699 30.25 17.21 -38.79
CA ASN A 699 30.58 16.95 -40.19
C ASN A 699 29.55 17.46 -41.19
N TYR A 700 28.27 17.56 -40.85
CA TYR A 700 27.21 17.93 -41.81
C TYR A 700 26.32 19.07 -41.32
N ILE A 701 25.74 18.95 -40.12
CA ILE A 701 24.74 19.92 -39.62
C ILE A 701 25.37 21.31 -39.42
N SER A 702 26.57 21.39 -38.83
CA SER A 702 27.34 22.64 -38.66
C SER A 702 27.66 23.35 -39.99
N LYS A 703 27.74 22.59 -41.09
CA LYS A 703 28.03 23.09 -42.45
C LYS A 703 26.76 23.47 -43.22
N GLY A 704 25.60 23.55 -42.54
CA GLY A 704 24.31 23.88 -43.14
C GLY A 704 23.64 22.73 -43.89
N GLN A 705 24.17 21.50 -43.80
CA GLN A 705 23.53 20.30 -44.34
C GLN A 705 22.68 19.62 -43.27
N ASP A 706 21.64 20.33 -42.81
CA ASP A 706 20.81 19.93 -41.67
C ASP A 706 19.48 19.26 -42.05
N THR A 707 19.37 18.71 -43.26
CA THR A 707 18.30 17.77 -43.63
C THR A 707 18.92 16.62 -44.44
N LEU A 708 18.31 15.44 -44.44
CA LEU A 708 18.78 14.29 -45.24
C LEU A 708 18.95 14.67 -46.73
N TYR A 709 18.02 15.47 -47.25
CA TYR A 709 18.13 16.03 -48.60
C TYR A 709 19.37 16.93 -48.76
N LYS A 710 19.62 17.87 -47.84
CA LYS A 710 20.79 18.76 -47.92
C LYS A 710 22.11 17.99 -47.78
N MET A 711 22.12 16.92 -46.99
CA MET A 711 23.25 15.98 -46.86
C MET A 711 23.50 15.21 -48.17
N ARG A 712 22.45 14.83 -48.92
CA ARG A 712 22.59 14.11 -50.19
C ARG A 712 22.90 15.00 -51.39
N PHE A 713 22.25 16.16 -51.53
CA PHE A 713 22.29 16.96 -52.77
C PHE A 713 23.04 18.28 -52.66
N ASN A 714 23.30 18.75 -51.43
CA ASN A 714 23.92 20.04 -51.12
C ASN A 714 23.41 21.20 -52.01
N PRO A 715 22.14 21.64 -51.88
CA PRO A 715 21.59 22.69 -52.73
C PRO A 715 22.34 24.04 -52.67
N ALA A 716 23.13 24.28 -51.60
CA ALA A 716 24.04 25.41 -51.52
C ALA A 716 25.24 25.27 -52.47
N ASN A 717 25.89 24.09 -52.49
CA ASN A 717 27.01 23.78 -53.39
C ASN A 717 26.79 22.40 -54.05
N PRO A 718 25.93 22.30 -55.09
CA PRO A 718 25.56 21.01 -55.68
C PRO A 718 26.75 20.24 -56.21
N GLY A 719 26.76 18.92 -55.98
CA GLY A 719 27.88 18.03 -56.30
C GLY A 719 28.98 17.97 -55.23
N VAL A 720 29.06 18.93 -54.30
CA VAL A 720 30.15 19.05 -53.31
C VAL A 720 29.73 18.52 -51.94
N HIS A 721 30.62 17.77 -51.27
CA HIS A 721 30.45 17.31 -49.88
C HIS A 721 29.10 16.59 -49.64
N LEU A 722 28.89 15.50 -50.39
CA LEU A 722 27.67 14.69 -50.35
C LEU A 722 27.87 13.48 -49.44
N TYR A 723 26.88 13.14 -48.62
CA TYR A 723 26.95 12.00 -47.69
C TYR A 723 27.03 10.64 -48.40
N ALA A 724 26.41 10.53 -49.59
CA ALA A 724 26.33 9.29 -50.35
C ALA A 724 26.26 9.54 -51.86
N THR A 725 26.72 8.58 -52.66
CA THR A 725 26.60 8.58 -54.13
C THR A 725 25.23 8.10 -54.61
N ASP A 726 24.54 7.26 -53.84
CA ASP A 726 23.19 6.76 -54.12
C ASP A 726 22.15 7.89 -54.15
N ILE A 727 21.56 8.16 -55.32
CA ILE A 727 20.49 9.16 -55.50
C ILE A 727 19.30 8.95 -54.54
N GLY A 728 19.02 7.70 -54.17
CA GLY A 728 17.91 7.35 -53.28
C GLY A 728 18.22 7.43 -51.79
N TRP A 729 19.47 7.73 -51.40
CA TRP A 729 19.94 7.58 -50.02
C TRP A 729 19.07 8.32 -48.99
N ALA A 730 18.73 9.57 -49.28
CA ALA A 730 17.95 10.42 -48.36
C ALA A 730 16.54 9.86 -48.14
N LEU A 731 15.90 9.35 -49.19
CA LEU A 731 14.58 8.70 -49.12
C LEU A 731 14.65 7.38 -48.34
N LYS A 732 15.72 6.61 -48.49
CA LYS A 732 15.85 5.28 -47.83
C LYS A 732 15.90 5.38 -46.30
N GLN A 733 16.43 6.48 -45.75
CA GLN A 733 16.45 6.68 -44.29
C GLN A 733 15.06 6.99 -43.71
N THR A 734 14.16 7.62 -44.47
CA THR A 734 12.91 8.16 -43.93
C THR A 734 11.95 7.09 -43.41
N THR A 735 11.96 5.90 -44.02
CA THR A 735 11.07 4.78 -43.63
C THR A 735 11.41 4.22 -42.25
N GLY A 736 12.67 4.33 -41.81
CA GLY A 736 13.06 4.02 -40.43
C GLY A 736 12.48 5.06 -39.47
N MET A 737 12.75 6.33 -39.74
CA MET A 737 12.32 7.46 -38.91
C MET A 737 10.79 7.55 -38.77
N GLN A 738 10.03 7.35 -39.85
CA GLN A 738 8.56 7.38 -39.81
C GLN A 738 8.02 6.33 -38.82
N LYS A 739 8.49 5.08 -38.90
CA LYS A 739 8.09 4.00 -37.99
C LYS A 739 8.39 4.30 -36.52
N LEU A 740 9.32 5.20 -36.22
CA LEU A 740 9.57 5.68 -34.86
C LEU A 740 8.57 6.77 -34.46
N TYR A 741 8.36 7.78 -35.32
CA TYR A 741 7.36 8.82 -35.10
C TYR A 741 5.92 8.27 -34.98
N ASP A 742 5.58 7.21 -35.71
CA ASP A 742 4.26 6.55 -35.67
C ASP A 742 3.93 5.92 -34.29
N GLN A 743 4.93 5.71 -33.43
CA GLN A 743 4.75 5.14 -32.09
C GLN A 743 4.56 6.22 -31.01
N LEU A 744 4.92 7.47 -31.28
CA LEU A 744 4.98 8.55 -30.29
C LEU A 744 3.72 9.41 -30.30
N SER A 745 3.32 9.90 -29.13
CA SER A 745 2.10 10.69 -28.94
C SER A 745 2.33 12.20 -28.90
N SER A 746 3.58 12.64 -28.72
CA SER A 746 3.98 14.04 -28.52
C SER A 746 5.36 14.32 -29.13
N TYR A 747 5.43 15.19 -30.15
CA TYR A 747 6.70 15.63 -30.77
C TYR A 747 6.56 16.89 -31.64
N THR A 748 7.68 17.56 -31.93
CA THR A 748 7.77 18.65 -32.91
C THR A 748 8.66 18.28 -34.10
N GLN A 749 8.16 18.49 -35.32
CA GLN A 749 8.89 18.35 -36.58
C GLN A 749 8.97 19.70 -37.30
N ASP A 750 10.18 20.20 -37.50
CA ASP A 750 10.45 21.33 -38.40
C ASP A 750 10.88 20.78 -39.77
N PHE A 751 10.32 21.30 -40.86
CA PHE A 751 10.70 20.94 -42.23
C PHE A 751 11.29 22.14 -42.97
N ASP A 752 12.40 21.97 -43.68
CA ASP A 752 13.03 23.00 -44.50
C ASP A 752 13.21 22.52 -45.95
N ILE A 753 12.26 22.92 -46.79
CA ILE A 753 12.15 22.50 -48.18
C ILE A 753 13.06 23.38 -49.05
N PRO A 754 14.01 22.80 -49.80
CA PRO A 754 14.86 23.56 -50.69
C PRO A 754 14.10 24.00 -51.94
N LYS A 755 14.39 25.22 -52.42
CA LYS A 755 13.90 25.76 -53.69
C LYS A 755 15.08 26.27 -54.51
N TYR A 756 15.28 25.70 -55.70
CA TYR A 756 16.26 26.19 -56.66
C TYR A 756 15.76 27.47 -57.36
N LYS A 757 16.69 28.24 -57.91
CA LYS A 757 16.41 29.45 -58.70
C LYS A 757 15.87 29.12 -60.10
#